data_AF-A0A2P4EZT1-F1
#
_entry.id   AF-A0A2P4EZT1-F1
#
_cell.length_a   1.000
_cell.length_b   1.000
_cell.length_c   1.000
_cell.angle_alpha   90.00
_cell.angle_beta   90.00
_cell.angle_gamma   90.00
#
_symmetry.space_group_name_H-M   'P 1'
#
loop_
_entity.id
_entity.type
_entity.pdbx_description
1 polymer ?
#
loop_
_entity_poly.entity_id
_entity_poly.type
_entity_poly.pdbx_seq_one_letter_code
_entity_poly.pdbx_strand_id
1 'polypeptide(L)'
;MAAFGLRGKSLLALVLACLLALVPAGLIGWSVLSGIHEHFGEAYARNATLLSREKISAPISRELALSLRFANSEVTRQWLLDPNDPAKAALFFREAELYRGDFRDHAYFIGRLDNLSYYFNGGDQPPSTEPRYILNPDSDADSWFFSTLRSTENYNINVDTNPELDTTKVWLNMVVKDHDGSVLALAGSGLDLSDFIRDFITSDDPGVTPMIIDADGAIQAHSDRSLIALNSGADANKGTGANLLNLVSDKDRAAVVAAITAVTAEPGAVRTLPVQLQGTSELLALTFIPELNWYVVNAIDLTTAEVIDSTWLTPLLIGLAALLLLMVLIFAVAIERLLLGPLRQLKSGAQAMAAGNYDVTMPAARDDEIGELSDAFGIMAEKVRSHTQELEQRVQERTQDLEQVNQQMHAARKKIEDSIDYASLIQRSILPNRELVNALGEHHAVLWRPRDVVGGDFYIFRNEQDHCLFGVVDCAGHGVPGALMTMLAHAALDQAISDCGMHDPAAVLRRTDQIVRHMLSDSEETKSVATNMDVGLAYVDLTAQQVTFAGAKISLYHSDGEVVEHLPGARRALGDKRQGEYQNAQIALQTGRTFYLCTDGFLDQAGGDRGFGFGNSRFAEMLRSHASLPLSEQSAAFSDTLAAYQGNYPQRDDITMLCFRFD
;
A
#
# COMPACT_ATOMS: atom_id res chain seq x y z
N MET A 1 17.63 8.77 -4.67
CA MET A 1 17.15 7.37 -4.65
C MET A 1 15.85 7.32 -3.88
N ALA A 2 14.72 7.43 -4.56
CA ALA A 2 13.40 7.31 -3.94
C ALA A 2 13.20 5.86 -3.50
N ALA A 3 12.90 5.65 -2.21
CA ALA A 3 12.67 4.33 -1.66
C ALA A 3 11.44 3.70 -2.34
N PHE A 4 11.66 2.69 -3.17
CA PHE A 4 10.57 1.89 -3.74
C PHE A 4 9.64 1.40 -2.61
N GLY A 5 8.33 1.61 -2.75
CA GLY A 5 7.33 1.01 -1.86
C GLY A 5 7.37 -0.52 -1.91
N LEU A 6 6.63 -1.20 -1.03
CA LEU A 6 6.63 -2.68 -0.93
C LEU A 6 6.45 -3.37 -2.29
N ARG A 7 5.57 -2.82 -3.15
CA ARG A 7 5.37 -3.27 -4.55
C ARG A 7 6.65 -3.33 -5.37
N GLY A 8 7.42 -2.25 -5.36
CA GLY A 8 8.66 -2.17 -6.13
C GLY A 8 9.73 -3.10 -5.58
N LYS A 9 9.79 -3.27 -4.25
CA LYS A 9 10.73 -4.20 -3.60
C LYS A 9 10.42 -5.66 -3.94
N SER A 10 9.15 -6.08 -3.90
CA SER A 10 8.75 -7.45 -4.21
C SER A 10 8.92 -7.80 -5.70
N LEU A 11 8.60 -6.87 -6.62
CA LEU A 11 8.83 -7.06 -8.06
C LEU A 11 10.32 -7.15 -8.38
N LEU A 12 11.15 -6.28 -7.78
CA LEU A 12 12.59 -6.33 -7.95
C LEU A 12 13.18 -7.66 -7.47
N ALA A 13 12.72 -8.16 -6.32
CA ALA A 13 13.16 -9.45 -5.78
C ALA A 13 12.80 -10.63 -6.70
N LEU A 14 11.60 -10.63 -7.30
CA LEU A 14 11.20 -11.66 -8.26
C LEU A 14 12.07 -11.60 -9.53
N VAL A 15 12.27 -10.40 -10.09
CA VAL A 15 13.11 -10.23 -11.28
C VAL A 15 14.53 -10.72 -11.00
N LEU A 16 15.08 -10.39 -9.83
CA LEU A 16 16.40 -10.86 -9.42
C LEU A 16 16.45 -12.40 -9.31
N ALA A 17 15.43 -13.02 -8.71
CA ALA A 17 15.34 -14.48 -8.59
C ALA A 17 15.22 -15.16 -9.96
N CYS A 18 14.42 -14.59 -10.89
CA CYS A 18 14.29 -15.09 -12.25
C CYS A 18 15.62 -14.99 -13.01
N LEU A 19 16.33 -13.87 -12.88
CA LEU A 19 17.66 -13.70 -13.49
C LEU A 19 18.67 -14.71 -12.92
N LEU A 20 18.61 -14.96 -11.61
CA LEU A 20 19.49 -15.92 -10.95
C LEU A 20 19.22 -17.37 -11.38
N ALA A 21 17.99 -17.71 -11.74
CA ALA A 21 17.61 -19.03 -12.28
C ALA A 21 17.90 -19.19 -13.79
N LEU A 22 17.79 -18.11 -14.57
CA LEU A 22 18.03 -18.14 -16.02
C LEU A 22 19.48 -18.38 -16.40
N VAL A 23 20.43 -17.82 -15.65
CA VAL A 23 21.86 -17.92 -15.97
C VAL A 23 22.34 -19.40 -15.97
N PRO A 24 22.06 -20.21 -14.93
CA PRO A 24 22.35 -21.64 -14.96
C PRO A 24 21.63 -22.40 -16.09
N ALA A 25 20.35 -22.08 -16.35
CA ALA A 25 19.57 -22.72 -17.40
C ALA A 25 20.15 -22.46 -18.81
N GLY A 26 20.61 -21.23 -19.07
CA GLY A 26 21.31 -20.89 -20.31
C GLY A 26 22.62 -21.66 -20.48
N LEU A 27 23.41 -21.81 -19.41
CA LEU A 27 24.64 -22.60 -19.43
C LEU A 27 24.39 -24.08 -19.72
N ILE A 28 23.34 -24.66 -19.12
CA ILE A 28 22.92 -26.05 -19.39
C ILE A 28 22.46 -26.20 -20.84
N GLY A 29 21.64 -25.26 -21.33
CA GLY A 29 21.16 -25.25 -22.72
C GLY A 29 22.30 -25.19 -23.74
N TRP A 30 23.31 -24.34 -23.48
CA TRP A 30 24.52 -24.26 -24.31
C TRP A 30 25.27 -25.60 -24.37
N SER A 31 25.49 -26.23 -23.21
CA SER A 31 26.16 -27.53 -23.10
C SER A 31 25.43 -28.65 -23.86
N VAL A 32 24.10 -28.68 -23.76
CA VAL A 32 23.27 -29.66 -24.49
C VAL A 32 23.33 -29.41 -26.00
N LEU A 33 23.24 -28.15 -26.45
CA LEU A 33 23.27 -27.81 -27.87
C LEU A 33 24.62 -28.16 -28.52
N SER A 34 25.73 -27.97 -27.80
CA SER A 34 27.06 -28.40 -28.27
C SER A 34 27.16 -29.93 -28.41
N GLY A 35 26.63 -30.70 -27.46
CA GLY A 35 26.64 -32.17 -27.55
C GLY A 35 25.75 -32.72 -28.66
N ILE A 36 24.65 -32.02 -29.00
CA ILE A 36 23.79 -32.35 -30.14
C ILE A 36 24.56 -32.15 -31.46
N HIS A 37 25.28 -31.04 -31.64
CA HIS A 37 26.04 -30.79 -32.88
C HIS A 37 27.05 -31.92 -33.18
N GLU A 38 27.79 -32.39 -32.18
CA GLU A 38 28.79 -33.46 -32.36
C GLU A 38 28.12 -34.79 -32.74
N HIS A 39 27.08 -35.20 -32.00
CA HIS A 39 26.42 -36.48 -32.23
C HIS A 39 25.67 -36.54 -33.57
N PHE A 40 24.95 -35.47 -33.91
CA PHE A 40 24.23 -35.40 -35.19
C PHE A 40 25.19 -35.20 -36.37
N GLY A 41 26.32 -34.52 -36.17
CA GLY A 41 27.38 -34.40 -37.18
C GLY A 41 27.95 -35.76 -37.57
N GLU A 42 28.28 -36.62 -36.61
CA GLU A 42 28.75 -37.99 -36.87
C GLU A 42 27.69 -38.87 -37.55
N ALA A 43 26.44 -38.78 -37.09
CA ALA A 43 25.34 -39.54 -37.66
C ALA A 43 25.04 -39.11 -39.10
N TYR A 44 25.05 -37.80 -39.37
CA TYR A 44 24.91 -37.23 -40.71
C TYR A 44 26.05 -37.70 -41.60
N ALA A 45 27.29 -37.59 -41.12
CA ALA A 45 28.48 -38.03 -41.85
C ALA A 45 28.43 -39.49 -42.25
N ARG A 46 28.06 -40.37 -41.31
CA ARG A 46 27.88 -41.79 -41.58
C ARG A 46 26.83 -42.04 -42.65
N ASN A 47 25.66 -41.41 -42.54
CA ASN A 47 24.55 -41.62 -43.46
C ASN A 47 24.87 -41.08 -44.86
N ALA A 48 25.51 -39.91 -44.96
CA ALA A 48 25.98 -39.35 -46.22
C ALA A 48 26.97 -40.29 -46.91
N THR A 49 27.95 -40.84 -46.17
CA THR A 49 28.93 -41.78 -46.72
C THR A 49 28.30 -43.11 -47.16
N LEU A 50 27.31 -43.63 -46.42
CA LEU A 50 26.56 -44.82 -46.84
C LEU A 50 25.74 -44.57 -48.10
N LEU A 51 25.05 -43.44 -48.18
CA LEU A 51 24.29 -43.05 -49.37
C LEU A 51 25.24 -42.89 -50.57
N SER A 52 26.39 -42.26 -50.36
CA SER A 52 27.44 -42.13 -51.37
C SER A 52 27.90 -43.49 -51.89
N ARG A 53 28.18 -44.42 -50.98
CA ARG A 53 28.56 -45.79 -51.33
C ARG A 53 27.51 -46.48 -52.17
N GLU A 54 26.23 -46.41 -51.80
CA GLU A 54 25.14 -47.02 -52.57
C GLU A 54 24.97 -46.40 -53.96
N LYS A 55 25.12 -45.07 -54.08
CA LYS A 55 25.10 -44.39 -55.39
C LYS A 55 26.24 -44.83 -56.30
N ILE A 56 27.42 -45.13 -55.75
CA ILE A 56 28.60 -45.59 -56.51
C ILE A 56 28.54 -47.09 -56.84
N SER A 57 28.22 -47.93 -55.85
CA SER A 57 28.34 -49.39 -55.98
C SER A 57 27.35 -49.94 -57.00
N ALA A 58 26.11 -49.44 -57.04
CA ALA A 58 25.06 -50.04 -57.86
C ALA A 58 25.32 -49.93 -59.38
N PRO A 59 25.67 -48.76 -59.96
CA PRO A 59 25.99 -48.66 -61.38
C PRO A 59 27.28 -49.39 -61.76
N ILE A 60 28.36 -49.24 -60.96
CA ILE A 60 29.67 -49.80 -61.31
C ILE A 60 29.65 -51.33 -61.21
N SER A 61 29.02 -51.90 -60.18
CA SER A 61 28.88 -53.36 -60.06
C SER A 61 28.10 -53.98 -61.22
N ARG A 62 27.09 -53.28 -61.76
CA ARG A 62 26.36 -53.74 -62.96
C ARG A 62 27.30 -53.77 -64.18
N GLU A 63 28.02 -52.68 -64.44
CA GLU A 63 28.93 -52.60 -65.58
C GLU A 63 30.11 -53.58 -65.46
N LEU A 64 30.62 -53.79 -64.25
CA LEU A 64 31.66 -54.79 -63.96
C LEU A 64 31.14 -56.21 -64.25
N ALA A 65 29.94 -56.55 -63.79
CA ALA A 65 29.35 -57.86 -64.04
C ALA A 65 29.08 -58.12 -65.54
N LEU A 66 28.61 -57.10 -66.27
CA LEU A 66 28.44 -57.17 -67.73
C LEU A 66 29.79 -57.33 -68.44
N SER A 67 30.82 -56.59 -68.01
CA SER A 67 32.18 -56.67 -68.57
C SER A 67 32.80 -58.04 -68.33
N LEU A 68 32.65 -58.58 -67.12
CA LEU A 68 33.08 -59.96 -66.79
C LEU A 68 32.34 -61.00 -67.63
N ARG A 69 31.05 -60.83 -67.87
CA ARG A 69 30.26 -61.74 -68.70
C ARG A 69 30.67 -61.66 -70.17
N PHE A 70 30.95 -60.46 -70.68
CA PHE A 70 31.46 -60.24 -72.03
C PHE A 70 32.85 -60.89 -72.22
N ALA A 71 33.76 -60.67 -71.28
CA ALA A 71 35.10 -61.25 -71.29
C ALA A 71 35.10 -62.78 -71.16
N ASN A 72 34.20 -63.33 -70.33
CA ASN A 72 34.07 -64.77 -70.11
C ASN A 72 33.11 -65.45 -71.10
N SER A 73 32.59 -64.73 -72.09
CA SER A 73 31.71 -65.31 -73.10
C SER A 73 32.43 -66.42 -73.88
N GLU A 74 31.73 -67.54 -74.07
CA GLU A 74 32.22 -68.65 -74.89
C GLU A 74 32.40 -68.22 -76.35
N VAL A 75 31.55 -67.32 -76.84
CA VAL A 75 31.66 -66.77 -78.21
C VAL A 75 32.92 -65.91 -78.34
N THR A 76 33.22 -65.07 -77.35
CA THR A 76 34.47 -64.29 -77.30
C THR A 76 35.70 -65.19 -77.34
N ARG A 77 35.73 -66.25 -76.51
CA ARG A 77 36.84 -67.22 -76.53
C ARG A 77 36.99 -67.95 -77.86
N GLN A 78 35.89 -68.44 -78.44
CA GLN A 78 35.93 -69.20 -79.71
C GLN A 78 36.53 -68.37 -80.84
N TRP A 79 36.19 -67.08 -80.92
CA TRP A 79 36.80 -66.18 -81.90
C TRP A 79 38.28 -65.91 -81.60
N LEU A 80 38.66 -65.68 -80.33
CA LEU A 80 40.06 -65.44 -79.97
C LEU A 80 40.97 -66.65 -80.23
N LEU A 81 40.46 -67.87 -80.07
CA LEU A 81 41.21 -69.10 -80.33
C LEU A 81 41.35 -69.42 -81.83
N ASP A 82 40.40 -68.98 -82.65
CA ASP A 82 40.38 -69.20 -84.10
C ASP A 82 39.91 -67.95 -84.87
N PRO A 83 40.74 -66.91 -84.90
CA PRO A 83 40.36 -65.58 -85.40
C PRO A 83 40.18 -65.51 -86.91
N ASN A 84 40.68 -66.51 -87.65
CA ASN A 84 40.58 -66.57 -89.11
C ASN A 84 39.28 -67.22 -89.59
N ASP A 85 38.47 -67.79 -88.69
CA ASP A 85 37.15 -68.33 -89.01
C ASP A 85 36.12 -67.18 -89.13
N PRO A 86 35.61 -66.90 -90.35
CA PRO A 86 34.68 -65.78 -90.57
C PRO A 86 33.33 -65.99 -89.87
N ALA A 87 32.91 -67.23 -89.60
CA ALA A 87 31.66 -67.51 -88.89
C ALA A 87 31.78 -67.17 -87.40
N LYS A 88 32.91 -67.52 -86.77
CA LYS A 88 33.19 -67.19 -85.36
C LYS A 88 33.37 -65.68 -85.18
N ALA A 89 34.09 -65.02 -86.08
CA ALA A 89 34.24 -63.57 -86.06
C ALA A 89 32.89 -62.84 -86.19
N ALA A 90 32.05 -63.25 -87.14
CA ALA A 90 30.72 -62.66 -87.32
C ALA A 90 29.78 -62.88 -86.12
N LEU A 91 29.90 -64.05 -85.45
CA LEU A 91 29.15 -64.34 -84.24
C LEU A 91 29.62 -63.47 -83.06
N PHE A 92 30.93 -63.31 -82.88
CA PHE A 92 31.52 -62.43 -81.87
C PHE A 92 31.05 -60.98 -82.04
N PHE A 93 31.21 -60.38 -83.22
CA PHE A 93 30.82 -58.97 -83.43
C PHE A 93 29.32 -58.75 -83.24
N ARG A 94 28.47 -59.75 -83.58
CA ARG A 94 27.04 -59.68 -83.29
C ARG A 94 26.74 -59.72 -81.80
N GLU A 95 27.42 -60.57 -81.04
CA GLU A 95 27.26 -60.64 -79.58
C GLU A 95 27.81 -59.38 -78.90
N ALA A 96 28.98 -58.90 -79.34
CA ALA A 96 29.59 -57.69 -78.81
C ALA A 96 28.70 -56.46 -79.01
N GLU A 97 27.98 -56.34 -80.12
CA GLU A 97 26.98 -55.28 -80.32
C GLU A 97 25.75 -55.41 -79.39
N LEU A 98 25.37 -56.63 -78.96
CA LEU A 98 24.34 -56.80 -77.93
C LEU A 98 24.84 -56.29 -76.58
N TYR A 99 26.07 -56.65 -76.19
CA TYR A 99 26.69 -56.10 -74.99
C TYR A 99 26.84 -54.58 -75.07
N ARG A 100 27.20 -54.03 -76.23
CA ARG A 100 27.25 -52.58 -76.46
C ARG A 100 25.90 -51.91 -76.22
N GLY A 101 24.78 -52.56 -76.58
CA GLY A 101 23.45 -52.07 -76.25
C GLY A 101 23.14 -52.06 -74.75
N ASP A 102 23.67 -53.03 -74.01
CA ASP A 102 23.43 -53.21 -72.56
C ASP A 102 24.36 -52.37 -71.66
N PHE A 103 25.59 -52.12 -72.13
CA PHE A 103 26.56 -51.24 -71.46
C PHE A 103 26.08 -49.80 -71.43
N ARG A 104 26.32 -49.12 -70.30
CA ARG A 104 25.82 -47.75 -70.09
C ARG A 104 26.47 -46.71 -71.00
N ASP A 105 27.77 -46.83 -71.28
CA ASP A 105 28.50 -45.93 -72.19
C ASP A 105 28.29 -46.29 -73.68
N HIS A 106 27.48 -47.31 -73.95
CA HIS A 106 27.27 -47.87 -75.28
C HIS A 106 28.58 -48.16 -76.04
N ALA A 107 29.58 -48.62 -75.30
CA ALA A 107 30.93 -48.85 -75.77
C ALA A 107 31.45 -50.24 -75.37
N TYR A 108 32.31 -50.84 -76.17
CA TYR A 108 33.15 -51.96 -75.75
C TYR A 108 34.51 -51.91 -76.45
N PHE A 109 35.50 -52.57 -75.86
CA PHE A 109 36.77 -52.83 -76.49
C PHE A 109 37.22 -54.29 -76.35
N ILE A 110 38.09 -54.72 -77.25
CA ILE A 110 38.86 -55.95 -77.13
C ILE A 110 40.25 -55.75 -77.74
N GLY A 111 41.29 -55.90 -76.94
CA GLY A 111 42.69 -55.87 -77.35
C GLY A 111 43.25 -57.28 -77.36
N ARG A 112 43.59 -57.78 -78.55
CA ARG A 112 44.09 -59.15 -78.71
C ARG A 112 45.56 -59.27 -78.34
N LEU A 113 45.93 -60.34 -77.66
CA LEU A 113 47.32 -60.54 -77.25
C LEU A 113 48.19 -61.10 -78.39
N ASP A 114 47.63 -61.87 -79.31
CA ASP A 114 48.37 -62.59 -80.35
C ASP A 114 48.98 -61.67 -81.42
N ASN A 115 48.30 -60.57 -81.75
CA ASN A 115 48.73 -59.62 -82.78
C ASN A 115 48.59 -58.15 -82.36
N LEU A 116 48.28 -57.89 -81.09
CA LEU A 116 48.13 -56.55 -80.52
C LEU A 116 47.04 -55.68 -81.19
N SER A 117 46.12 -56.27 -81.94
CA SER A 117 45.03 -55.54 -82.58
C SER A 117 44.00 -55.09 -81.55
N TYR A 118 43.73 -53.78 -81.51
CA TYR A 118 42.74 -53.17 -80.62
C TYR A 118 41.45 -52.82 -81.38
N TYR A 119 40.36 -53.43 -80.96
CA TYR A 119 39.02 -53.16 -81.46
C TYR A 119 38.28 -52.33 -80.43
N PHE A 120 37.66 -51.23 -80.85
CA PHE A 120 36.83 -50.39 -80.01
C PHE A 120 35.63 -49.89 -80.82
N ASN A 121 34.45 -50.04 -80.24
CA ASN A 121 33.21 -49.50 -80.77
C ASN A 121 32.52 -48.71 -79.66
N GLY A 122 32.62 -47.39 -79.72
CA GLY A 122 31.94 -46.44 -78.84
C GLY A 122 30.62 -45.93 -79.45
N GLY A 123 29.80 -45.25 -78.64
CA GLY A 123 28.55 -44.63 -79.09
C GLY A 123 28.74 -43.42 -80.03
N ASP A 124 29.95 -42.87 -80.08
CA ASP A 124 30.37 -41.70 -80.86
C ASP A 124 30.82 -42.05 -82.30
N GLN A 125 31.00 -43.33 -82.61
CA GLN A 125 31.55 -43.80 -83.88
C GLN A 125 30.72 -44.94 -84.48
N PRO A 126 30.64 -45.09 -85.82
CA PRO A 126 29.99 -46.23 -86.43
C PRO A 126 30.69 -47.55 -86.04
N PRO A 127 29.94 -48.63 -85.76
CA PRO A 127 30.52 -49.93 -85.44
C PRO A 127 31.49 -50.42 -86.52
N SER A 128 32.66 -50.89 -86.08
CA SER A 128 33.71 -51.46 -86.93
C SER A 128 33.98 -52.90 -86.54
N THR A 129 34.18 -53.76 -87.54
CA THR A 129 34.73 -55.11 -87.38
C THR A 129 36.23 -55.17 -87.66
N GLU A 130 36.83 -54.05 -88.06
CA GLU A 130 38.27 -53.89 -88.24
C GLU A 130 38.90 -53.24 -87.00
N PRO A 131 40.15 -53.58 -86.65
CA PRO A 131 40.84 -52.97 -85.52
C PRO A 131 41.02 -51.47 -85.74
N ARG A 132 40.86 -50.69 -84.67
CA ARG A 132 41.03 -49.23 -84.70
C ARG A 132 42.51 -48.85 -84.79
N TYR A 133 43.36 -49.57 -84.08
CA TYR A 133 44.82 -49.44 -84.15
C TYR A 133 45.52 -50.69 -83.57
N ILE A 134 46.85 -50.72 -83.64
CA ILE A 134 47.70 -51.78 -83.05
C ILE A 134 48.37 -51.24 -81.79
N LEU A 135 48.23 -51.94 -80.67
CA LEU A 135 48.80 -51.55 -79.37
C LEU A 135 50.33 -51.57 -79.43
N ASN A 136 50.95 -50.56 -78.83
CA ASN A 136 52.41 -50.42 -78.78
C ASN A 136 52.93 -50.48 -77.33
N PRO A 137 53.78 -51.47 -76.96
CA PRO A 137 54.39 -51.56 -75.63
C PRO A 137 55.21 -50.34 -75.21
N ASP A 138 55.75 -49.57 -76.17
CA ASP A 138 56.58 -48.39 -75.91
C ASP A 138 55.76 -47.08 -75.87
N SER A 139 54.44 -47.14 -76.05
CA SER A 139 53.54 -45.98 -76.02
C SER A 139 52.98 -45.76 -74.62
N ASP A 140 53.19 -44.57 -74.06
CA ASP A 140 52.59 -44.16 -72.78
C ASP A 140 51.06 -44.29 -72.79
N ALA A 141 50.41 -44.06 -73.94
CA ALA A 141 48.95 -44.15 -74.10
C ALA A 141 48.41 -45.59 -74.06
N ASP A 142 49.26 -46.61 -74.32
CA ASP A 142 48.88 -48.03 -74.28
C ASP A 142 49.39 -48.74 -73.03
N SER A 143 50.07 -48.01 -72.12
CA SER A 143 50.65 -48.54 -70.88
C SER A 143 49.63 -49.28 -70.01
N TRP A 144 48.37 -48.82 -70.00
CA TRP A 144 47.25 -49.43 -69.27
C TRP A 144 47.00 -50.89 -69.68
N PHE A 145 47.21 -51.25 -70.95
CA PHE A 145 46.98 -52.60 -71.46
C PHE A 145 48.04 -53.55 -70.90
N PHE A 146 49.31 -53.15 -70.97
CA PHE A 146 50.44 -53.97 -70.51
C PHE A 146 50.61 -53.95 -68.99
N SER A 147 50.17 -52.92 -68.28
CA SER A 147 50.10 -52.92 -66.81
C SER A 147 49.02 -53.87 -66.31
N THR A 148 47.84 -53.88 -66.94
CA THR A 148 46.74 -54.80 -66.59
C THR A 148 47.18 -56.26 -66.75
N LEU A 149 47.92 -56.59 -67.81
CA LEU A 149 48.46 -57.94 -68.02
C LEU A 149 49.52 -58.37 -66.99
N ARG A 150 50.21 -57.41 -66.36
CA ARG A 150 51.19 -57.68 -65.28
C ARG A 150 50.53 -57.86 -63.92
N SER A 151 49.28 -57.42 -63.76
CA SER A 151 48.52 -57.61 -62.52
C SER A 151 48.16 -59.07 -62.31
N THR A 152 48.16 -59.51 -61.05
CA THR A 152 47.67 -60.85 -60.66
C THR A 152 46.13 -60.93 -60.63
N GLU A 153 45.45 -59.80 -60.75
CA GLU A 153 43.99 -59.72 -60.73
C GLU A 153 43.38 -60.05 -62.10
N ASN A 154 42.16 -60.59 -62.09
CA ASN A 154 41.44 -60.92 -63.33
C ASN A 154 40.86 -59.71 -64.05
N TYR A 155 40.94 -58.53 -63.42
CA TYR A 155 40.53 -57.26 -63.99
C TYR A 155 41.30 -56.10 -63.38
N ASN A 156 41.27 -54.95 -64.06
CA ASN A 156 41.76 -53.68 -63.57
C ASN A 156 40.73 -52.60 -63.89
N ILE A 157 40.54 -51.66 -62.98
CA ILE A 157 39.70 -50.49 -63.20
C ILE A 157 40.62 -49.28 -63.33
N ASN A 158 40.56 -48.59 -64.46
CA ASN A 158 41.42 -47.44 -64.73
C ASN A 158 40.62 -46.17 -64.95
N VAL A 159 41.04 -45.05 -64.37
CA VAL A 159 40.41 -43.74 -64.60
C VAL A 159 41.27 -42.95 -65.58
N ASP A 160 40.63 -42.50 -66.66
CA ASP A 160 41.26 -41.68 -67.69
C ASP A 160 40.42 -40.43 -67.96
N THR A 161 41.08 -39.35 -68.35
CA THR A 161 40.43 -38.07 -68.67
C THR A 161 40.80 -37.62 -70.06
N ASN A 162 39.81 -37.19 -70.83
CA ASN A 162 40.04 -36.53 -72.10
C ASN A 162 39.91 -35.00 -71.90
N PRO A 163 41.02 -34.23 -71.93
CA PRO A 163 40.98 -32.78 -71.74
C PRO A 163 40.25 -32.02 -72.86
N GLU A 164 40.18 -32.59 -74.06
CA GLU A 164 39.53 -31.96 -75.22
C GLU A 164 38.00 -32.14 -75.19
N LEU A 165 37.53 -33.26 -74.65
CA LEU A 165 36.10 -33.60 -74.55
C LEU A 165 35.49 -33.28 -73.19
N ASP A 166 36.31 -32.85 -72.22
CA ASP A 166 35.92 -32.59 -70.83
C ASP A 166 35.31 -33.82 -70.11
N THR A 167 35.59 -35.03 -70.59
CA THR A 167 35.03 -36.28 -70.06
C THR A 167 36.03 -37.06 -69.21
N THR A 168 35.59 -37.55 -68.05
CA THR A 168 36.31 -38.52 -67.22
C THR A 168 35.69 -39.90 -67.42
N LYS A 169 36.44 -40.90 -67.87
CA LYS A 169 35.95 -42.27 -68.07
C LYS A 169 36.63 -43.25 -67.14
N VAL A 170 35.83 -44.17 -66.62
CA VAL A 170 36.31 -45.36 -65.89
C VAL A 170 36.30 -46.54 -66.85
N TRP A 171 37.46 -47.09 -67.13
CA TRP A 171 37.64 -48.26 -67.98
C TRP A 171 37.70 -49.53 -67.15
N LEU A 172 36.82 -50.48 -67.46
CA LEU A 172 36.70 -51.78 -66.83
C LEU A 172 37.46 -52.81 -67.68
N ASN A 173 38.74 -53.03 -67.36
CA ASN A 173 39.64 -53.87 -68.15
C ASN A 173 39.61 -55.32 -67.64
N MET A 174 39.01 -56.26 -68.37
CA MET A 174 38.92 -57.67 -67.98
C MET A 174 39.93 -58.52 -68.74
N VAL A 175 40.60 -59.44 -68.04
CA VAL A 175 41.50 -60.40 -68.65
C VAL A 175 40.70 -61.58 -69.20
N VAL A 176 40.76 -61.79 -70.52
CA VAL A 176 40.13 -62.95 -71.18
C VAL A 176 41.11 -64.11 -71.16
N LYS A 177 40.73 -65.21 -70.51
CA LYS A 177 41.56 -66.42 -70.37
C LYS A 177 40.94 -67.61 -71.08
N ASP A 178 41.77 -68.52 -71.57
CA ASP A 178 41.35 -69.85 -72.02
C ASP A 178 41.13 -70.81 -70.84
N HIS A 179 40.57 -72.01 -71.11
CA HIS A 179 40.33 -73.06 -70.12
C HIS A 179 41.60 -73.54 -69.40
N ASP A 180 42.78 -73.39 -70.01
CA ASP A 180 44.08 -73.71 -69.41
C ASP A 180 44.67 -72.56 -68.57
N GLY A 181 44.00 -71.40 -68.55
CA GLY A 181 44.41 -70.19 -67.83
C GLY A 181 45.31 -69.25 -68.63
N SER A 182 45.67 -69.57 -69.88
CA SER A 182 46.42 -68.68 -70.76
C SER A 182 45.62 -67.43 -71.12
N VAL A 183 46.28 -66.27 -71.19
CA VAL A 183 45.62 -65.00 -71.51
C VAL A 183 45.51 -64.85 -73.03
N LEU A 184 44.30 -64.61 -73.53
CA LEU A 184 44.01 -64.46 -74.96
C LEU A 184 43.87 -62.99 -75.38
N ALA A 185 43.27 -62.17 -74.53
CA ALA A 185 42.97 -60.76 -74.81
C ALA A 185 42.67 -59.99 -73.51
N LEU A 186 42.60 -58.66 -73.62
CA LEU A 186 41.85 -57.83 -72.67
C LEU A 186 40.55 -57.38 -73.33
N ALA A 187 39.44 -57.44 -72.62
CA ALA A 187 38.15 -56.98 -73.09
C ALA A 187 37.45 -56.16 -72.01
N GLY A 188 36.59 -55.24 -72.40
CA GLY A 188 35.96 -54.38 -71.41
C GLY A 188 35.04 -53.33 -72.01
N SER A 189 34.57 -52.46 -71.12
CA SER A 189 33.78 -51.28 -71.45
C SER A 189 34.31 -50.07 -70.69
N GLY A 190 34.02 -48.89 -71.22
CA GLY A 190 34.10 -47.65 -70.46
C GLY A 190 32.80 -47.38 -69.71
N LEU A 191 32.87 -46.53 -68.70
CA LEU A 191 31.76 -45.85 -68.06
C LEU A 191 32.09 -44.36 -68.00
N ASP A 192 31.23 -43.51 -68.58
CA ASP A 192 31.38 -42.06 -68.42
C ASP A 192 31.07 -41.67 -66.96
N LEU A 193 32.11 -41.20 -66.28
CA LEU A 193 32.04 -40.74 -64.91
C LEU A 193 31.66 -39.26 -64.83
N SER A 194 31.55 -38.53 -65.94
CA SER A 194 31.27 -37.09 -65.94
C SER A 194 29.84 -36.79 -65.49
N ASP A 195 28.87 -37.56 -65.98
CA ASP A 195 27.47 -37.51 -65.52
C ASP A 195 27.36 -38.01 -64.08
N PHE A 196 28.15 -39.02 -63.75
CA PHE A 196 28.22 -39.55 -62.40
C PHE A 196 28.80 -38.55 -61.39
N ILE A 197 29.95 -37.93 -61.68
CA ILE A 197 30.57 -36.85 -60.89
C ILE A 197 29.60 -35.69 -60.74
N ARG A 198 28.84 -35.36 -61.79
CA ARG A 198 27.83 -34.31 -61.71
C ARG A 198 26.69 -34.64 -60.74
N ASP A 199 26.17 -35.86 -60.81
CA ASP A 199 25.03 -36.30 -59.97
C ASP A 199 25.45 -36.68 -58.54
N PHE A 200 26.72 -37.02 -58.34
CA PHE A 200 27.25 -37.59 -57.11
C PHE A 200 28.21 -36.66 -56.36
N ILE A 201 29.12 -36.01 -57.07
CA ILE A 201 30.20 -35.22 -56.48
C ILE A 201 29.85 -33.74 -56.34
N THR A 202 29.06 -33.20 -57.26
CA THR A 202 28.39 -31.90 -57.09
C THR A 202 27.03 -32.06 -56.41
N SER A 203 26.96 -32.84 -55.33
CA SER A 203 25.73 -32.97 -54.54
C SER A 203 25.29 -31.60 -54.00
N ASP A 204 23.98 -31.32 -54.04
CA ASP A 204 23.35 -30.13 -53.43
C ASP A 204 23.46 -30.10 -51.90
N ASP A 205 24.07 -31.10 -51.26
CA ASP A 205 24.24 -31.21 -49.81
C ASP A 205 25.31 -30.20 -49.32
N PRO A 206 24.92 -29.13 -48.63
CA PRO A 206 25.87 -28.09 -48.21
C PRO A 206 26.94 -28.66 -47.29
N GLY A 207 28.21 -28.34 -47.58
CA GLY A 207 29.34 -28.72 -46.74
C GLY A 207 29.81 -30.17 -46.87
N VAL A 208 29.30 -30.97 -47.81
CA VAL A 208 29.78 -32.35 -48.07
C VAL A 208 30.64 -32.39 -49.33
N THR A 209 31.89 -32.85 -49.19
CA THR A 209 32.81 -33.07 -50.31
C THR A 209 33.09 -34.56 -50.48
N PRO A 210 32.38 -35.25 -51.40
CA PRO A 210 32.60 -36.66 -51.67
C PRO A 210 33.83 -36.90 -52.57
N MET A 211 34.52 -38.00 -52.31
CA MET A 211 35.67 -38.45 -53.09
C MET A 211 35.78 -39.98 -53.09
N ILE A 212 36.43 -40.52 -54.11
CA ILE A 212 36.72 -41.96 -54.21
C ILE A 212 38.23 -42.12 -54.21
N ILE A 213 38.76 -43.07 -53.44
CA ILE A 213 40.18 -43.40 -53.40
C ILE A 213 40.41 -44.90 -53.61
N ASP A 214 41.58 -45.28 -54.08
CA ASP A 214 42.03 -46.68 -54.10
C ASP A 214 42.69 -47.11 -52.78
N ALA A 215 43.22 -48.34 -52.75
CA ALA A 215 43.92 -48.91 -51.59
C ALA A 215 45.20 -48.15 -51.18
N ASP A 216 45.83 -47.41 -52.09
CA ASP A 216 47.02 -46.62 -51.84
C ASP A 216 46.68 -45.16 -51.45
N GLY A 217 45.38 -44.83 -51.43
CA GLY A 217 44.86 -43.50 -51.12
C GLY A 217 44.91 -42.52 -52.29
N ALA A 218 45.23 -42.99 -53.50
CA ALA A 218 45.17 -42.15 -54.69
C ALA A 218 43.71 -41.90 -55.07
N ILE A 219 43.41 -40.64 -55.37
CA ILE A 219 42.05 -40.15 -55.56
C ILE A 219 41.58 -40.51 -56.97
N GLN A 220 40.59 -41.39 -57.07
CA GLN A 220 40.00 -41.85 -58.32
C GLN A 220 38.89 -40.93 -58.82
N ALA A 221 38.21 -40.21 -57.92
CA ALA A 221 37.19 -39.23 -58.28
C ALA A 221 37.09 -38.11 -57.24
N HIS A 222 36.97 -36.86 -57.70
CA HIS A 222 36.85 -35.65 -56.87
C HIS A 222 36.20 -34.50 -57.66
N SER A 223 35.65 -33.50 -56.98
CA SER A 223 34.98 -32.32 -57.60
C SER A 223 36.01 -31.45 -58.33
N ASP A 224 37.12 -31.19 -57.65
CA ASP A 224 38.34 -30.65 -58.24
C ASP A 224 39.09 -31.75 -59.01
N ARG A 225 39.09 -31.63 -60.35
CA ARG A 225 39.75 -32.57 -61.26
C ARG A 225 41.27 -32.59 -61.12
N SER A 226 41.89 -31.53 -60.61
CA SER A 226 43.34 -31.49 -60.39
C SER A 226 43.81 -32.47 -59.32
N LEU A 227 42.87 -32.94 -58.48
CA LEU A 227 43.11 -33.90 -57.42
C LEU A 227 42.89 -35.35 -57.86
N ILE A 228 42.49 -35.62 -59.11
CA ILE A 228 42.26 -36.98 -59.63
C ILE A 228 43.58 -37.59 -60.12
N ALA A 229 43.89 -38.80 -59.64
CA ALA A 229 45.05 -39.58 -60.05
C ALA A 229 44.76 -40.29 -61.38
N LEU A 230 45.39 -39.82 -62.45
CA LEU A 230 45.26 -40.40 -63.79
C LEU A 230 46.15 -41.63 -63.94
N ASN A 231 45.62 -42.70 -64.54
CA ASN A 231 46.37 -43.94 -64.82
C ASN A 231 46.99 -44.62 -63.58
N SER A 232 46.31 -44.52 -62.43
CA SER A 232 46.69 -45.12 -61.14
C SER A 232 46.98 -46.63 -61.23
N GLY A 233 46.26 -47.35 -62.11
CA GLY A 233 46.46 -48.78 -62.35
C GLY A 233 47.73 -49.14 -63.15
N ALA A 234 48.40 -48.17 -63.80
CA ALA A 234 49.52 -48.43 -64.70
C ALA A 234 50.92 -48.16 -64.10
N ASP A 235 51.02 -47.20 -63.17
CA ASP A 235 52.25 -46.85 -62.47
C ASP A 235 51.93 -46.30 -61.06
N ALA A 236 51.90 -47.18 -60.06
CA ALA A 236 51.55 -46.85 -58.67
C ALA A 236 52.54 -45.92 -57.92
N ASN A 237 53.41 -45.16 -58.60
CA ASN A 237 54.51 -44.45 -57.93
C ASN A 237 54.97 -43.10 -58.52
N LYS A 238 54.16 -42.42 -59.35
CA LYS A 238 54.43 -40.99 -59.65
C LYS A 238 53.70 -40.14 -58.62
N GLY A 239 54.48 -39.50 -57.73
CA GLY A 239 54.02 -38.60 -56.66
C GLY A 239 53.32 -37.33 -57.14
N THR A 240 52.19 -37.46 -57.81
CA THR A 240 51.25 -36.38 -58.08
C THR A 240 50.45 -36.10 -56.81
N GLY A 241 50.17 -34.83 -56.51
CA GLY A 241 49.44 -34.39 -55.31
C GLY A 241 48.01 -34.95 -55.13
N ALA A 242 47.55 -35.81 -56.03
CA ALA A 242 46.26 -36.50 -56.09
C ALA A 242 46.16 -37.70 -55.12
N ASN A 243 46.55 -37.53 -53.85
CA ASN A 243 46.41 -38.55 -52.80
C ASN A 243 45.79 -37.92 -51.55
N LEU A 244 44.81 -38.59 -50.94
CA LEU A 244 44.10 -38.10 -49.76
C LEU A 244 45.07 -37.75 -48.61
N LEU A 245 46.11 -38.55 -48.42
CA LEU A 245 47.09 -38.32 -47.34
C LEU A 245 47.88 -37.01 -47.53
N ASN A 246 47.97 -36.49 -48.76
CA ASN A 246 48.60 -35.19 -49.03
C ASN A 246 47.66 -34.01 -48.71
N LEU A 247 46.34 -34.23 -48.68
CA LEU A 247 45.34 -33.21 -48.36
C LEU A 247 45.12 -33.05 -46.86
N VAL A 248 45.44 -34.09 -46.10
CA VAL A 248 45.27 -34.17 -44.64
C VAL A 248 46.53 -33.68 -43.93
N SER A 249 46.34 -32.99 -42.79
CA SER A 249 47.44 -32.53 -41.93
C SER A 249 48.39 -33.67 -41.50
N ASP A 250 49.67 -33.37 -41.33
CA ASP A 250 50.68 -34.38 -40.91
C ASP A 250 50.30 -35.10 -39.61
N LYS A 251 49.57 -34.43 -38.72
CA LYS A 251 49.09 -34.98 -37.45
C LYS A 251 48.04 -36.07 -37.63
N ASP A 252 47.19 -35.93 -38.65
CA ASP A 252 45.99 -36.77 -38.83
C ASP A 252 46.23 -37.92 -39.81
N ARG A 253 47.33 -37.89 -40.60
CA ARG A 253 47.69 -38.94 -41.58
C ARG A 253 47.67 -40.35 -41.00
N ALA A 254 48.26 -40.55 -39.82
CA ALA A 254 48.30 -41.87 -39.17
C ALA A 254 46.90 -42.37 -38.79
N ALA A 255 46.00 -41.46 -38.39
CA ALA A 255 44.62 -41.80 -38.05
C ALA A 255 43.81 -42.16 -39.30
N VAL A 256 44.01 -41.45 -40.42
CA VAL A 256 43.37 -41.77 -41.70
C VAL A 256 43.79 -43.14 -42.22
N VAL A 257 45.09 -43.46 -42.19
CA VAL A 257 45.59 -44.79 -42.59
C VAL A 257 45.00 -45.90 -41.72
N ALA A 258 44.92 -45.69 -40.41
CA ALA A 258 44.29 -46.63 -39.49
C ALA A 258 42.80 -46.81 -39.78
N ALA A 259 42.09 -45.73 -40.13
CA ALA A 259 40.68 -45.77 -40.51
C ALA A 259 40.45 -46.53 -41.82
N ILE A 260 41.29 -46.30 -42.85
CA ILE A 260 41.26 -47.06 -44.13
C ILE A 260 41.42 -48.55 -43.83
N THR A 261 42.47 -48.93 -43.10
CA THR A 261 42.73 -50.33 -42.71
C THR A 261 41.55 -50.96 -41.97
N ALA A 262 40.91 -50.20 -41.08
CA ALA A 262 39.79 -50.70 -40.28
C ALA A 262 38.54 -50.96 -41.14
N VAL A 263 38.21 -50.10 -42.11
CA VAL A 263 37.04 -50.33 -42.98
C VAL A 263 37.28 -51.42 -44.02
N THR A 264 38.53 -51.69 -44.40
CA THR A 264 38.87 -52.85 -45.25
C THR A 264 38.57 -54.16 -44.51
N ALA A 265 38.86 -54.22 -43.21
CA ALA A 265 38.61 -55.42 -42.39
C ALA A 265 37.11 -55.66 -42.11
N GLU A 266 36.30 -54.60 -42.14
CA GLU A 266 34.85 -54.65 -41.91
C GLU A 266 34.07 -54.00 -43.07
N PRO A 267 33.92 -54.67 -44.23
CA PRO A 267 33.20 -54.11 -45.37
C PRO A 267 31.79 -53.64 -45.02
N GLY A 268 31.47 -52.40 -45.38
CA GLY A 268 30.21 -51.74 -45.07
C GLY A 268 30.15 -51.00 -43.73
N ALA A 269 31.18 -51.11 -42.88
CA ALA A 269 31.34 -50.19 -41.75
C ALA A 269 31.71 -48.79 -42.26
N VAL A 270 31.31 -47.76 -41.52
CA VAL A 270 31.76 -46.38 -41.73
C VAL A 270 32.56 -45.93 -40.52
N ARG A 271 33.76 -45.42 -40.78
CA ARG A 271 34.59 -44.78 -39.76
C ARG A 271 34.59 -43.29 -39.99
N THR A 272 34.32 -42.55 -38.92
CA THR A 272 34.35 -41.09 -38.87
C THR A 272 35.56 -40.65 -38.05
N LEU A 273 36.25 -39.61 -38.49
CA LEU A 273 37.36 -39.01 -37.75
C LEU A 273 37.47 -37.52 -38.07
N PRO A 274 37.66 -36.66 -37.05
CA PRO A 274 37.94 -35.25 -37.29
C PRO A 274 39.35 -35.12 -37.86
N VAL A 275 39.49 -34.35 -38.93
CA VAL A 275 40.78 -34.09 -39.60
C VAL A 275 40.89 -32.61 -39.97
N GLN A 276 42.11 -32.13 -40.07
CA GLN A 276 42.37 -30.89 -40.81
C GLN A 276 42.63 -31.21 -42.28
N LEU A 277 41.70 -30.84 -43.15
CA LEU A 277 41.83 -30.97 -44.60
C LEU A 277 42.12 -29.59 -45.18
N GLN A 278 43.26 -29.39 -45.83
CA GLN A 278 43.67 -28.10 -46.43
C GLN A 278 43.53 -26.85 -45.50
N GLY A 279 43.55 -27.04 -44.17
CA GLY A 279 43.46 -25.96 -43.16
C GLY A 279 42.08 -25.75 -42.52
N THR A 280 41.02 -26.36 -43.06
CA THR A 280 39.67 -26.39 -42.46
C THR A 280 39.50 -27.61 -41.56
N SER A 281 38.71 -27.46 -40.49
CA SER A 281 38.40 -28.57 -39.58
C SER A 281 37.17 -29.29 -40.12
N GLU A 282 37.37 -30.51 -40.61
CA GLU A 282 36.33 -31.29 -41.27
C GLU A 282 36.19 -32.67 -40.60
N LEU A 283 34.99 -33.24 -40.71
CA LEU A 283 34.73 -34.61 -40.29
C LEU A 283 34.84 -35.52 -41.51
N LEU A 284 35.89 -36.35 -41.54
CA LEU A 284 36.11 -37.31 -42.60
C LEU A 284 35.33 -38.59 -42.29
N ALA A 285 34.57 -39.10 -43.24
CA ALA A 285 33.78 -40.32 -43.11
C ALA A 285 34.04 -41.25 -44.28
N LEU A 286 34.56 -42.45 -44.02
CA LEU A 286 35.02 -43.37 -45.05
C LEU A 286 34.47 -44.80 -44.90
N THR A 287 34.29 -45.48 -46.03
CA THR A 287 33.81 -46.87 -46.14
C THR A 287 34.40 -47.58 -47.35
N PHE A 288 34.42 -48.91 -47.35
CA PHE A 288 35.07 -49.74 -48.37
C PHE A 288 34.05 -50.45 -49.29
N ILE A 289 34.34 -50.52 -50.58
CA ILE A 289 33.60 -51.27 -51.62
C ILE A 289 34.46 -52.45 -52.09
N PRO A 290 34.21 -53.68 -51.59
CA PRO A 290 35.02 -54.85 -51.93
C PRO A 290 35.09 -55.18 -53.42
N GLU A 291 34.00 -54.99 -54.15
CA GLU A 291 33.90 -55.33 -55.57
C GLU A 291 34.84 -54.49 -56.45
N LEU A 292 35.19 -53.29 -55.99
CA LEU A 292 36.00 -52.33 -56.74
C LEU A 292 37.40 -52.14 -56.14
N ASN A 293 37.64 -52.68 -54.94
CA ASN A 293 38.80 -52.37 -54.11
C ASN A 293 39.00 -50.85 -53.90
N TRP A 294 37.90 -50.11 -53.82
CA TRP A 294 37.87 -48.65 -53.65
C TRP A 294 37.25 -48.26 -52.32
N TYR A 295 37.58 -47.06 -51.86
CA TYR A 295 37.00 -46.44 -50.66
C TYR A 295 36.24 -45.19 -51.05
N VAL A 296 35.08 -45.05 -50.44
CA VAL A 296 34.25 -43.85 -50.55
C VAL A 296 34.52 -43.01 -49.33
N VAL A 297 34.89 -41.76 -49.55
CA VAL A 297 35.27 -40.82 -48.49
C VAL A 297 34.45 -39.56 -48.68
N ASN A 298 33.78 -39.10 -47.62
CA ASN A 298 33.14 -37.78 -47.60
C ASN A 298 33.88 -36.92 -46.57
N ALA A 299 34.29 -35.73 -46.95
CA ALA A 299 34.80 -34.71 -46.03
C ALA A 299 33.68 -33.70 -45.75
N ILE A 300 33.34 -33.51 -44.48
CA ILE A 300 32.14 -32.77 -44.07
C ILE A 300 32.52 -31.59 -43.19
N ASP A 301 32.20 -30.39 -43.65
CA ASP A 301 32.31 -29.17 -42.86
C ASP A 301 31.04 -28.99 -42.02
N LEU A 302 31.14 -29.29 -40.72
CA LEU A 302 30.04 -29.20 -39.76
C LEU A 302 29.56 -27.75 -39.51
N THR A 303 30.29 -26.74 -39.99
CA THR A 303 29.89 -25.33 -39.85
C THR A 303 29.00 -24.86 -41.00
N THR A 304 29.15 -25.46 -42.18
CA THR A 304 28.35 -25.14 -43.39
C THR A 304 27.27 -26.16 -43.65
N ALA A 305 27.46 -27.42 -43.25
CA ALA A 305 26.38 -28.39 -43.18
C ALA A 305 25.37 -27.88 -42.14
N GLU A 306 24.20 -27.43 -42.57
CA GLU A 306 23.09 -26.97 -41.71
C GLU A 306 22.48 -28.14 -40.91
N VAL A 307 23.28 -28.80 -40.06
CA VAL A 307 22.89 -29.99 -39.30
C VAL A 307 21.77 -29.67 -38.29
N ILE A 308 21.67 -28.41 -37.86
CA ILE A 308 20.58 -27.91 -37.02
C ILE A 308 19.90 -26.74 -37.71
N ASP A 309 18.70 -26.98 -38.21
CA ASP A 309 17.82 -25.95 -38.73
C ASP A 309 17.51 -24.92 -37.62
N SER A 310 18.08 -23.72 -37.72
CA SER A 310 17.95 -22.67 -36.70
C SER A 310 16.52 -22.09 -36.60
N THR A 311 15.63 -22.47 -37.51
CA THR A 311 14.25 -21.99 -37.59
C THR A 311 13.41 -22.31 -36.35
N TRP A 312 13.67 -23.41 -35.64
CA TRP A 312 12.90 -23.78 -34.43
C TRP A 312 13.49 -23.20 -33.12
N LEU A 313 14.75 -22.76 -33.13
CA LEU A 313 15.41 -22.22 -31.93
C LEU A 313 14.90 -20.80 -31.60
N THR A 314 14.70 -19.96 -32.61
CA THR A 314 14.20 -18.58 -32.41
C THR A 314 12.78 -18.52 -31.82
N PRO A 315 11.76 -19.26 -32.29
CA PRO A 315 10.44 -19.25 -31.66
C PRO A 315 10.46 -19.86 -30.26
N LEU A 316 11.33 -20.83 -29.99
CA LEU A 316 11.50 -21.41 -28.66
C LEU A 316 12.04 -20.39 -27.65
N LEU A 317 13.05 -19.60 -28.04
CA LEU A 317 13.58 -18.51 -27.22
C LEU A 317 12.55 -17.40 -26.98
N ILE A 318 11.79 -17.02 -28.01
CA ILE A 318 10.68 -16.06 -27.87
C ILE A 318 9.61 -16.61 -26.94
N GLY A 319 9.26 -17.89 -27.05
CA GLY A 319 8.31 -18.58 -26.17
C GLY A 319 8.76 -18.59 -24.71
N LEU A 320 10.04 -18.87 -24.45
CA LEU A 320 10.61 -18.83 -23.10
C LEU A 320 10.57 -17.41 -22.52
N ALA A 321 10.92 -16.40 -23.31
CA ALA A 321 10.84 -15.00 -22.88
C ALA A 321 9.40 -14.56 -22.58
N ALA A 322 8.45 -14.97 -23.41
CA ALA A 322 7.03 -14.71 -23.21
C ALA A 322 6.48 -15.41 -21.96
N LEU A 323 6.86 -16.67 -21.72
CA LEU A 323 6.52 -17.41 -20.51
C LEU A 323 7.04 -16.72 -19.25
N LEU A 324 8.28 -16.23 -19.28
CA LEU A 324 8.86 -15.51 -18.15
C LEU A 324 8.10 -14.20 -17.88
N LEU A 325 7.79 -13.45 -18.93
CA LEU A 325 7.00 -12.23 -18.81
C LEU A 325 5.60 -12.51 -18.25
N LEU A 326 4.96 -13.60 -18.69
CA LEU A 326 3.68 -14.06 -18.16
C LEU A 326 3.79 -14.42 -16.66
N MET A 327 4.85 -15.13 -16.25
CA MET A 327 5.06 -15.49 -14.85
C MET A 327 5.24 -14.25 -13.96
N VAL A 328 6.00 -13.26 -14.44
CA VAL A 328 6.16 -11.96 -13.75
C VAL A 328 4.82 -11.24 -13.63
N LEU A 329 3.99 -11.24 -14.68
CA LEU A 329 2.67 -10.64 -14.66
C LEU A 329 1.73 -11.34 -13.68
N ILE A 330 1.68 -12.68 -13.71
CA ILE A 330 0.88 -13.49 -12.78
C ILE A 330 1.30 -13.21 -11.34
N PHE A 331 2.62 -13.18 -11.06
CA PHE A 331 3.12 -12.88 -9.74
C PHE A 331 2.77 -11.47 -9.29
N ALA A 332 2.87 -10.47 -10.18
CA ALA A 332 2.48 -9.10 -9.87
C ALA A 332 0.98 -9.01 -9.50
N VAL A 333 0.12 -9.69 -10.24
CA VAL A 333 -1.32 -9.78 -9.94
C VAL A 333 -1.58 -10.54 -8.64
N ALA A 334 -0.85 -11.63 -8.39
CA ALA A 334 -0.97 -12.43 -7.17
C ALA A 334 -0.58 -11.62 -5.93
N ILE A 335 0.57 -10.93 -5.95
CA ILE A 335 1.03 -10.04 -4.88
C ILE A 335 -0.02 -8.93 -4.61
N GLU A 336 -0.59 -8.35 -5.67
CA GLU A 336 -1.63 -7.33 -5.53
C GLU A 336 -2.89 -7.87 -4.83
N ARG A 337 -3.37 -9.05 -5.25
CA ARG A 337 -4.61 -9.64 -4.71
C ARG A 337 -4.43 -10.30 -3.35
N LEU A 338 -3.30 -10.95 -3.10
CA LEU A 338 -3.07 -11.75 -1.90
C LEU A 338 -2.48 -10.96 -0.74
N LEU A 339 -1.67 -9.91 -1.00
CA LEU A 339 -0.99 -9.16 0.06
C LEU A 339 -1.42 -7.68 0.09
N LEU A 340 -1.27 -6.95 -1.01
CA LEU A 340 -1.41 -5.48 -0.98
C LEU A 340 -2.87 -5.02 -0.87
N GLY A 341 -3.80 -5.71 -1.51
CA GLY A 341 -5.24 -5.42 -1.45
C GLY A 341 -5.77 -5.45 -0.01
N PRO A 342 -5.65 -6.59 0.71
CA PRO A 342 -6.06 -6.71 2.11
C PRO A 342 -5.39 -5.67 3.02
N LEU A 343 -4.07 -5.45 2.89
CA LEU A 343 -3.36 -4.44 3.67
C LEU A 343 -3.87 -3.02 3.42
N ARG A 344 -4.26 -2.70 2.18
CA ARG A 344 -4.86 -1.39 1.87
C ARG A 344 -6.25 -1.25 2.49
N GLN A 345 -7.06 -2.31 2.48
CA GLN A 345 -8.38 -2.33 3.12
C GLN A 345 -8.26 -2.14 4.63
N LEU A 346 -7.33 -2.84 5.30
CA LEU A 346 -7.04 -2.63 6.72
C LEU A 346 -6.59 -1.20 7.01
N LYS A 347 -5.70 -0.65 6.18
CA LYS A 347 -5.28 0.75 6.30
C LYS A 347 -6.47 1.72 6.19
N SER A 348 -7.33 1.55 5.18
CA SER A 348 -8.52 2.41 5.06
C SER A 348 -9.49 2.21 6.21
N GLY A 349 -9.61 0.99 6.74
CA GLY A 349 -10.45 0.70 7.88
C GLY A 349 -9.99 1.40 9.16
N ALA A 350 -8.69 1.36 9.41
CA ALA A 350 -8.04 2.11 10.48
C ALA A 350 -8.29 3.62 10.36
N GLN A 351 -8.19 4.17 9.15
CA GLN A 351 -8.43 5.60 8.90
C GLN A 351 -9.90 5.98 9.10
N ALA A 352 -10.85 5.14 8.70
CA ALA A 352 -12.27 5.36 8.93
C ALA A 352 -12.61 5.38 10.44
N MET A 353 -12.04 4.44 11.22
CA MET A 353 -12.19 4.43 12.67
C MET A 353 -11.60 5.68 13.32
N ALA A 354 -10.44 6.15 12.86
CA ALA A 354 -9.84 7.39 13.34
C ALA A 354 -10.69 8.63 13.02
N ALA A 355 -11.48 8.59 11.95
CA ALA A 355 -12.44 9.62 11.59
C ALA A 355 -13.80 9.49 12.31
N GLY A 356 -13.96 8.50 13.21
CA GLY A 356 -15.19 8.29 13.98
C GLY A 356 -16.22 7.37 13.31
N ASN A 357 -15.90 6.76 12.17
CA ASN A 357 -16.76 5.74 11.56
C ASN A 357 -16.27 4.34 11.95
N TYR A 358 -17.02 3.69 12.84
CA TYR A 358 -16.68 2.35 13.35
C TYR A 358 -17.39 1.21 12.60
N ASP A 359 -18.24 1.53 11.62
CA ASP A 359 -18.92 0.51 10.80
C ASP A 359 -18.05 0.16 9.60
N VAL A 360 -16.95 -0.54 9.89
CA VAL A 360 -15.92 -0.82 8.89
C VAL A 360 -15.87 -2.31 8.56
N THR A 361 -15.95 -2.62 7.28
CA THR A 361 -15.85 -3.98 6.78
C THR A 361 -14.40 -4.44 6.79
N MET A 362 -14.11 -5.51 7.54
CA MET A 362 -12.80 -6.14 7.51
C MET A 362 -12.62 -6.93 6.19
N PRO A 363 -11.36 -7.12 5.73
CA PRO A 363 -11.08 -8.01 4.61
C PRO A 363 -11.67 -9.41 4.85
N ALA A 364 -11.94 -10.15 3.77
CA ALA A 364 -12.48 -11.51 3.87
C ALA A 364 -11.59 -12.41 4.76
N ALA A 365 -12.23 -13.34 5.48
CA ALA A 365 -11.56 -14.27 6.38
C ALA A 365 -10.48 -15.08 5.64
N ARG A 366 -9.30 -15.18 6.26
CA ARG A 366 -8.12 -15.86 5.73
C ARG A 366 -7.44 -16.57 6.89
N ASP A 367 -6.88 -17.74 6.60
CA ASP A 367 -6.07 -18.50 7.57
C ASP A 367 -4.58 -18.17 7.36
N ASP A 368 -4.23 -16.89 7.43
CA ASP A 368 -2.86 -16.38 7.36
C ASP A 368 -2.65 -15.21 8.35
N GLU A 369 -1.42 -14.70 8.47
CA GLU A 369 -1.09 -13.61 9.40
C GLU A 369 -1.86 -12.31 9.09
N ILE A 370 -2.31 -12.14 7.85
CA ILE A 370 -3.16 -11.01 7.46
C ILE A 370 -4.59 -11.23 7.93
N GLY A 371 -5.07 -12.47 7.93
CA GLY A 371 -6.31 -12.90 8.57
C GLY A 371 -6.30 -12.64 10.07
N GLU A 372 -5.28 -13.11 10.79
CA GLU A 372 -5.13 -12.86 12.24
C GLU A 372 -5.14 -11.36 12.55
N LEU A 373 -4.43 -10.55 11.75
CA LEU A 373 -4.42 -9.10 11.88
C LEU A 373 -5.80 -8.50 11.61
N SER A 374 -6.53 -9.01 10.61
CA SER A 374 -7.88 -8.55 10.27
C SER A 374 -8.87 -8.84 11.40
N ASP A 375 -8.77 -10.02 12.02
CA ASP A 375 -9.59 -10.41 13.17
C ASP A 375 -9.31 -9.53 14.39
N ALA A 376 -8.03 -9.31 14.71
CA ALA A 376 -7.64 -8.42 15.80
C ALA A 376 -8.16 -6.98 15.57
N PHE A 377 -8.10 -6.50 14.33
CA PHE A 377 -8.63 -5.18 13.96
C PHE A 377 -10.16 -5.13 14.04
N GLY A 378 -10.84 -6.21 13.65
CA GLY A 378 -12.29 -6.39 13.80
C GLY A 378 -12.74 -6.32 15.25
N ILE A 379 -12.08 -7.06 16.14
CA ILE A 379 -12.34 -7.03 17.59
C ILE A 379 -12.16 -5.61 18.14
N MET A 380 -11.09 -4.91 17.72
CA MET A 380 -10.85 -3.54 18.14
C MET A 380 -11.96 -2.59 17.67
N ALA A 381 -12.38 -2.70 16.41
CA ALA A 381 -13.46 -1.90 15.83
C ALA A 381 -14.77 -2.06 16.61
N GLU A 382 -15.14 -3.30 16.91
CA GLU A 382 -16.34 -3.62 17.69
C GLU A 382 -16.25 -3.09 19.13
N LYS A 383 -15.09 -3.25 19.77
CA LYS A 383 -14.84 -2.74 21.13
C LYS A 383 -15.01 -1.23 21.20
N VAL A 384 -14.41 -0.50 20.26
CA VAL A 384 -14.48 0.96 20.21
C VAL A 384 -15.91 1.42 19.92
N ARG A 385 -16.60 0.78 18.97
CA ARG A 385 -18.01 1.06 18.67
C ARG A 385 -18.90 0.91 19.91
N SER A 386 -18.80 -0.22 20.60
CA SER A 386 -19.58 -0.49 21.81
C SER A 386 -19.30 0.53 22.91
N HIS A 387 -18.04 0.91 23.11
CA HIS A 387 -17.67 1.88 24.13
C HIS A 387 -18.19 3.29 23.81
N THR A 388 -18.11 3.70 22.53
CA THR A 388 -18.65 5.00 22.09
C THR A 388 -20.17 5.06 22.31
N GLN A 389 -20.91 4.00 21.97
CA GLN A 389 -22.36 3.94 22.21
C GLN A 389 -22.73 4.01 23.70
N GLU A 390 -21.98 3.31 24.57
CA GLU A 390 -22.19 3.36 26.03
C GLU A 390 -21.90 4.77 26.59
N LEU A 391 -20.86 5.44 26.09
CA LEU A 391 -20.52 6.81 26.45
C LEU A 391 -21.61 7.80 26.02
N GLU A 392 -22.10 7.71 24.79
CA GLU A 392 -23.21 8.56 24.30
C GLU A 392 -24.46 8.41 25.16
N GLN A 393 -24.83 7.17 25.50
CA GLN A 393 -25.96 6.91 26.38
C GLN A 393 -25.76 7.56 27.77
N ARG A 394 -24.58 7.40 28.39
CA ARG A 394 -24.28 8.03 29.68
C ARG A 394 -24.30 9.54 29.62
N VAL A 395 -23.79 10.15 28.55
CA VAL A 395 -23.82 11.61 28.36
C VAL A 395 -25.26 12.09 28.27
N GLN A 396 -26.11 11.37 27.54
CA GLN A 396 -27.53 11.70 27.41
C GLN A 396 -28.26 11.59 28.76
N GLU A 397 -28.08 10.50 29.50
CA GLU A 397 -28.65 10.32 30.84
C GLU A 397 -28.21 11.45 31.79
N ARG A 398 -26.91 11.77 31.81
CA ARG A 398 -26.37 12.85 32.66
C ARG A 398 -26.89 14.22 32.31
N THR A 399 -27.11 14.49 31.03
CA THR A 399 -27.63 15.78 30.57
C THR A 399 -29.09 15.94 31.01
N GLN A 400 -29.90 14.87 30.92
CA GLN A 400 -31.27 14.87 31.42
C GLN A 400 -31.35 15.08 32.94
N ASP A 401 -30.51 14.39 33.71
CA ASP A 401 -30.42 14.59 35.17
C ASP A 401 -30.08 16.05 35.51
N LEU A 402 -29.12 16.64 34.78
CA LEU A 402 -28.65 18.00 35.02
C LEU A 402 -29.77 19.02 34.75
N GLU A 403 -30.49 18.86 33.65
CA GLU A 403 -31.64 19.70 33.29
C GLU A 403 -32.73 19.64 34.37
N GLN A 404 -33.03 18.44 34.87
CA GLN A 404 -34.04 18.25 35.91
C GLN A 404 -33.63 18.94 37.22
N VAL A 405 -32.39 18.79 37.66
CA VAL A 405 -31.89 19.46 38.89
C VAL A 405 -31.90 20.98 38.73
N ASN A 406 -31.53 21.49 37.56
CA ASN A 406 -31.51 22.93 37.28
C ASN A 406 -32.93 23.53 37.34
N GLN A 407 -33.91 22.84 36.75
CA GLN A 407 -35.32 23.25 36.83
C GLN A 407 -35.84 23.25 38.28
N GLN A 408 -35.50 22.23 39.07
CA GLN A 408 -35.86 22.16 40.49
C GLN A 408 -35.25 23.31 41.29
N MET A 409 -33.99 23.66 41.03
CA MET A 409 -33.30 24.77 41.69
C MET A 409 -33.98 26.12 41.38
N HIS A 410 -34.31 26.38 40.12
CA HIS A 410 -35.02 27.60 39.74
C HIS A 410 -36.41 27.70 40.36
N ALA A 411 -37.16 26.58 40.39
CA ALA A 411 -38.48 26.55 41.02
C ALA A 411 -38.41 26.79 42.53
N ALA A 412 -37.41 26.23 43.22
CA ALA A 412 -37.19 26.46 44.65
C ALA A 412 -36.85 27.92 44.95
N ARG A 413 -35.95 28.53 44.15
CA ARG A 413 -35.57 29.94 44.33
C ARG A 413 -36.76 30.88 44.18
N LYS A 414 -37.57 30.68 43.14
CA LYS A 414 -38.78 31.47 42.91
C LYS A 414 -39.76 31.39 44.08
N LYS A 415 -39.98 30.19 44.64
CA LYS A 415 -40.85 30.02 45.82
C LYS A 415 -40.35 30.77 47.05
N ILE A 416 -39.03 30.85 47.25
CA ILE A 416 -38.43 31.61 48.36
C ILE A 416 -38.64 33.11 48.13
N GLU A 417 -38.39 33.61 46.92
CA GLU A 417 -38.64 35.01 46.55
C GLU A 417 -40.12 35.39 46.79
N ASP A 418 -41.06 34.61 46.25
CA ASP A 418 -42.52 34.82 46.43
C ASP A 418 -42.93 34.82 47.92
N SER A 419 -42.28 33.99 48.76
CA SER A 419 -42.58 33.90 50.20
C SER A 419 -42.04 35.12 50.98
N ILE A 420 -40.88 35.64 50.61
CA ILE A 420 -40.29 36.83 51.23
C ILE A 420 -41.09 38.08 50.83
N ASP A 421 -41.52 38.18 49.57
CA ASP A 421 -42.40 39.27 49.11
C ASP A 421 -43.74 39.25 49.88
N TYR A 422 -44.31 38.06 50.08
CA TYR A 422 -45.51 37.90 50.90
C TYR A 422 -45.29 38.34 52.37
N ALA A 423 -44.13 38.02 52.96
CA ALA A 423 -43.79 38.48 54.31
C ALA A 423 -43.71 40.03 54.40
N SER A 424 -43.24 40.71 53.35
CA SER A 424 -43.23 42.19 53.29
C SER A 424 -44.64 42.78 53.30
N LEU A 425 -45.60 42.13 52.65
CA LEU A 425 -47.00 42.56 52.72
C LEU A 425 -47.54 42.47 54.14
N ILE A 426 -47.21 41.39 54.87
CA ILE A 426 -47.59 41.24 56.28
C ILE A 426 -46.95 42.35 57.13
N GLN A 427 -45.65 42.58 57.00
CA GLN A 427 -44.95 43.61 57.77
C GLN A 427 -45.49 45.02 57.47
N ARG A 428 -45.77 45.34 56.21
CA ARG A 428 -46.36 46.65 55.86
C ARG A 428 -47.78 46.81 56.41
N SER A 429 -48.53 45.73 56.59
CA SER A 429 -49.90 45.77 57.09
C SER A 429 -50.02 46.10 58.57
N ILE A 430 -48.95 45.88 59.36
CA ILE A 430 -48.92 46.26 60.79
C ILE A 430 -48.50 47.71 61.02
N LEU A 431 -47.97 48.40 60.01
CA LEU A 431 -47.52 49.79 60.15
C LEU A 431 -48.71 50.76 60.16
N PRO A 432 -48.78 51.71 61.11
CA PRO A 432 -49.93 52.57 61.32
C PRO A 432 -50.01 53.77 60.36
N ASN A 433 -49.59 53.60 59.10
CA ASN A 433 -49.51 54.67 58.11
C ASN A 433 -50.88 55.33 57.88
N ARG A 434 -51.94 54.52 57.77
CA ARG A 434 -53.31 55.03 57.58
C ARG A 434 -53.82 55.79 58.80
N GLU A 435 -53.55 55.29 60.01
CA GLU A 435 -53.97 55.98 61.24
C GLU A 435 -53.25 57.33 61.39
N LEU A 436 -51.94 57.36 61.15
CA LEU A 436 -51.13 58.59 61.18
C LEU A 436 -51.65 59.64 60.19
N VAL A 437 -51.86 59.26 58.92
CA VAL A 437 -52.38 60.17 57.89
C VAL A 437 -53.76 60.71 58.25
N ASN A 438 -54.67 59.86 58.75
CA ASN A 438 -56.02 60.28 59.11
C ASN A 438 -56.07 61.19 60.34
N ALA A 439 -55.21 60.94 61.33
CA ALA A 439 -55.20 61.69 62.59
C ALA A 439 -54.44 63.01 62.50
N LEU A 440 -53.32 63.04 61.77
CA LEU A 440 -52.37 64.16 61.79
C LEU A 440 -52.23 64.88 60.45
N GLY A 441 -52.64 64.28 59.33
CA GLY A 441 -52.48 64.90 58.01
C GLY A 441 -51.03 65.35 57.76
N GLU A 442 -50.81 66.65 57.56
CA GLU A 442 -49.48 67.23 57.30
C GLU A 442 -48.62 67.44 58.55
N HIS A 443 -49.14 67.14 59.75
CA HIS A 443 -48.44 67.30 61.03
C HIS A 443 -47.49 66.15 61.39
N HIS A 444 -47.25 65.22 60.45
CA HIS A 444 -46.34 64.10 60.64
C HIS A 444 -45.58 63.79 59.35
N ALA A 445 -44.44 63.09 59.48
CA ALA A 445 -43.80 62.43 58.35
C ALA A 445 -43.05 61.19 58.81
N VAL A 446 -42.96 60.19 57.92
CA VAL A 446 -42.29 58.91 58.19
C VAL A 446 -41.35 58.56 57.04
N LEU A 447 -40.09 58.30 57.38
CA LEU A 447 -39.14 57.62 56.51
C LEU A 447 -38.95 56.21 57.05
N TRP A 448 -39.43 55.19 56.34
CA TRP A 448 -39.23 53.78 56.68
C TRP A 448 -38.66 53.04 55.48
N ARG A 449 -37.44 52.52 55.61
CA ARG A 449 -36.70 51.87 54.53
C ARG A 449 -35.97 50.64 55.08
N PRO A 450 -36.56 49.43 54.94
CA PRO A 450 -35.84 48.21 55.29
C PRO A 450 -34.63 48.01 54.38
N ARG A 451 -33.61 47.33 54.88
CA ARG A 451 -32.35 47.04 54.19
C ARG A 451 -32.52 45.94 53.14
N ASP A 452 -33.29 44.91 53.50
CA ASP A 452 -33.71 43.82 52.62
C ASP A 452 -35.20 44.04 52.23
N VAL A 453 -35.90 43.01 51.74
CA VAL A 453 -37.35 43.12 51.42
C VAL A 453 -38.22 43.30 52.67
N VAL A 454 -37.72 42.84 53.82
CA VAL A 454 -38.29 42.97 55.17
C VAL A 454 -37.18 43.33 56.16
N GLY A 455 -37.51 44.04 57.25
CA GLY A 455 -36.54 44.54 58.25
C GLY A 455 -36.93 44.24 59.70
N GLY A 456 -36.10 44.62 60.67
CA GLY A 456 -36.40 44.59 62.11
C GLY A 456 -37.11 45.86 62.61
N ASP A 457 -36.99 46.94 61.86
CA ASP A 457 -37.52 48.27 62.18
C ASP A 457 -39.04 48.41 61.94
N PHE A 458 -39.73 49.08 62.86
CA PHE A 458 -41.10 49.55 62.67
C PHE A 458 -41.42 50.78 63.53
N TYR A 459 -42.60 51.35 63.32
CA TYR A 459 -43.10 52.48 64.09
C TYR A 459 -44.53 52.22 64.54
N ILE A 460 -44.92 52.84 65.65
CA ILE A 460 -46.26 52.72 66.22
C ILE A 460 -46.90 54.11 66.39
N PHE A 461 -48.22 54.12 66.31
CA PHE A 461 -49.03 55.31 66.55
C PHE A 461 -50.37 54.90 67.16
N ARG A 462 -50.77 55.55 68.25
CA ARG A 462 -52.09 55.40 68.85
C ARG A 462 -52.63 56.80 69.14
N ASN A 463 -53.91 57.03 68.84
CA ASN A 463 -54.56 58.28 69.18
C ASN A 463 -55.88 58.04 69.91
N GLU A 464 -56.11 58.80 70.97
CA GLU A 464 -57.40 58.88 71.67
C GLU A 464 -57.70 60.36 71.91
N GLN A 465 -58.62 60.93 71.13
CA GLN A 465 -59.03 62.34 71.23
C GLN A 465 -57.83 63.30 71.18
N ASP A 466 -57.54 63.98 72.30
CA ASP A 466 -56.48 64.99 72.43
C ASP A 466 -55.13 64.39 72.88
N HIS A 467 -54.98 63.07 72.76
CA HIS A 467 -53.80 62.34 73.19
C HIS A 467 -53.25 61.46 72.07
N CYS A 468 -51.94 61.52 71.84
CA CYS A 468 -51.24 60.75 70.81
C CYS A 468 -50.01 60.06 71.38
N LEU A 469 -49.80 58.78 71.07
CA LEU A 469 -48.56 58.06 71.34
C LEU A 469 -47.84 57.77 70.04
N PHE A 470 -46.59 58.20 69.94
CA PHE A 470 -45.69 57.94 68.83
C PHE A 470 -44.59 56.99 69.28
N GLY A 471 -44.14 56.11 68.39
CA GLY A 471 -42.97 55.32 68.68
C GLY A 471 -42.22 54.80 67.47
N VAL A 472 -40.94 54.54 67.66
CA VAL A 472 -40.08 53.82 66.73
C VAL A 472 -39.39 52.69 67.47
N VAL A 473 -39.19 51.58 66.77
CA VAL A 473 -38.63 50.34 67.31
C VAL A 473 -37.66 49.78 66.30
N ASP A 474 -36.48 49.39 66.78
CA ASP A 474 -35.46 48.68 66.04
C ASP A 474 -35.21 47.34 66.75
N CYS A 475 -35.55 46.24 66.08
CA CYS A 475 -35.36 44.90 66.60
C CYS A 475 -34.04 44.31 66.11
N ALA A 476 -33.38 43.53 66.96
CA ALA A 476 -32.12 42.89 66.60
C ALA A 476 -32.21 42.03 65.32
N GLY A 477 -31.32 42.34 64.39
CA GLY A 477 -31.19 41.65 63.11
C GLY A 477 -32.08 42.27 62.02
N HIS A 478 -31.72 42.01 60.77
CA HIS A 478 -32.43 42.48 59.58
C HIS A 478 -32.95 41.27 58.77
N GLY A 479 -33.70 41.51 57.70
CA GLY A 479 -34.24 40.44 56.87
C GLY A 479 -35.31 39.62 57.60
N VAL A 480 -35.45 38.34 57.24
CA VAL A 480 -36.55 37.49 57.76
C VAL A 480 -36.54 37.35 59.30
N PRO A 481 -35.40 37.13 59.99
CA PRO A 481 -35.38 37.06 61.46
C PRO A 481 -35.80 38.38 62.13
N GLY A 482 -35.33 39.52 61.61
CA GLY A 482 -35.73 40.85 62.08
C GLY A 482 -37.24 41.06 61.94
N ALA A 483 -37.81 40.69 60.78
CA ALA A 483 -39.23 40.84 60.52
C ALA A 483 -40.14 40.00 61.44
N LEU A 484 -39.69 38.80 61.84
CA LEU A 484 -40.39 38.01 62.85
C LEU A 484 -40.34 38.67 64.23
N MET A 485 -39.20 39.26 64.59
CA MET A 485 -39.06 40.03 65.83
C MET A 485 -39.96 41.27 65.83
N THR A 486 -40.10 41.98 64.70
CA THR A 486 -41.03 43.10 64.52
C THR A 486 -42.46 42.70 64.88
N MET A 487 -42.94 41.55 64.38
CA MET A 487 -44.32 41.08 64.67
C MET A 487 -44.54 40.79 66.16
N LEU A 488 -43.54 40.16 66.81
CA LEU A 488 -43.60 39.85 68.24
C LEU A 488 -43.54 41.12 69.08
N ALA A 489 -42.61 42.03 68.76
CA ALA A 489 -42.44 43.31 69.43
C ALA A 489 -43.70 44.19 69.29
N HIS A 490 -44.31 44.23 68.09
CA HIS A 490 -45.55 44.95 67.86
C HIS A 490 -46.69 44.43 68.74
N ALA A 491 -46.89 43.10 68.79
CA ALA A 491 -47.92 42.50 69.65
C ALA A 491 -47.65 42.74 71.15
N ALA A 492 -46.38 42.67 71.58
CA ALA A 492 -45.98 42.93 72.95
C ALA A 492 -46.21 44.39 73.36
N LEU A 493 -45.89 45.34 72.47
CA LEU A 493 -46.16 46.77 72.67
C LEU A 493 -47.65 47.06 72.75
N ASP A 494 -48.46 46.49 71.87
CA ASP A 494 -49.92 46.66 71.90
C ASP A 494 -50.52 46.16 73.21
N GLN A 495 -50.11 44.98 73.67
CA GLN A 495 -50.55 44.48 74.96
C GLN A 495 -50.06 45.36 76.11
N ALA A 496 -48.82 45.86 76.06
CA ALA A 496 -48.29 46.76 77.09
C ALA A 496 -49.03 48.09 77.15
N ILE A 497 -49.39 48.67 76.00
CA ILE A 497 -50.20 49.88 75.90
C ILE A 497 -51.60 49.62 76.47
N SER A 498 -52.20 48.48 76.19
CA SER A 498 -53.50 48.10 76.76
C SER A 498 -53.43 47.87 78.28
N ASP A 499 -52.34 47.31 78.80
CA ASP A 499 -52.16 46.97 80.21
C ASP A 499 -51.90 48.21 81.09
N CYS A 500 -51.10 49.15 80.59
CA CYS A 500 -50.61 50.30 81.36
C CYS A 500 -51.26 51.64 80.96
N GLY A 501 -51.91 51.71 79.79
CA GLY A 501 -52.31 52.95 79.15
C GLY A 501 -51.15 53.65 78.44
N MET A 502 -51.47 54.47 77.45
CA MET A 502 -50.46 55.16 76.62
C MET A 502 -49.80 56.38 77.29
N HIS A 503 -50.33 56.87 78.41
CA HIS A 503 -49.89 58.10 79.10
C HIS A 503 -48.57 57.94 79.89
N ASP A 504 -48.12 56.72 80.17
CA ASP A 504 -46.85 56.42 80.84
C ASP A 504 -45.93 55.58 79.92
N PRO A 505 -45.17 56.21 79.01
CA PRO A 505 -44.23 55.53 78.12
C PRO A 505 -43.24 54.61 78.85
N ALA A 506 -42.71 55.02 80.00
CA ALA A 506 -41.78 54.21 80.78
C ALA A 506 -42.43 52.93 81.33
N ALA A 507 -43.70 52.98 81.75
CA ALA A 507 -44.46 51.79 82.13
C ALA A 507 -44.68 50.85 80.94
N VAL A 508 -45.03 51.40 79.78
CA VAL A 508 -45.17 50.63 78.53
C VAL A 508 -43.86 49.92 78.18
N LEU A 509 -42.71 50.59 78.25
CA LEU A 509 -41.41 49.96 77.98
C LEU A 509 -41.10 48.83 78.98
N ARG A 510 -41.30 49.05 80.28
CA ARG A 510 -41.09 48.00 81.31
C ARG A 510 -41.99 46.80 81.07
N ARG A 511 -43.26 47.03 80.72
CA ARG A 511 -44.22 45.97 80.47
C ARG A 511 -43.92 45.21 79.18
N THR A 512 -43.53 45.91 78.12
CA THR A 512 -43.07 45.32 76.86
C THR A 512 -41.86 44.42 77.09
N ASP A 513 -40.84 44.90 77.83
CA ASP A 513 -39.65 44.10 78.17
C ASP A 513 -40.03 42.80 78.90
N GLN A 514 -40.98 42.86 79.84
CA GLN A 514 -41.49 41.67 80.51
C GLN A 514 -42.17 40.72 79.52
N ILE A 515 -43.07 41.20 78.67
CA ILE A 515 -43.83 40.36 77.74
C ILE A 515 -42.87 39.67 76.76
N VAL A 516 -41.95 40.42 76.14
CA VAL A 516 -40.96 39.90 75.19
C VAL A 516 -40.09 38.82 75.83
N ARG A 517 -39.61 39.04 77.07
CA ARG A 517 -38.81 38.04 77.79
C ARG A 517 -39.57 36.73 78.03
N HIS A 518 -40.85 36.80 78.36
CA HIS A 518 -41.69 35.60 78.57
C HIS A 518 -41.98 34.88 77.25
N MET A 519 -42.19 35.61 76.15
CA MET A 519 -42.42 35.00 74.83
C MET A 519 -41.19 34.25 74.31
N LEU A 520 -39.98 34.63 74.74
CA LEU A 520 -38.71 34.11 74.21
C LEU A 520 -37.94 33.20 75.19
N SER A 521 -38.45 32.99 76.42
CA SER A 521 -37.73 32.29 77.49
C SER A 521 -37.71 30.76 77.43
N ASP A 522 -38.43 30.12 76.51
CA ASP A 522 -38.75 28.68 76.58
C ASP A 522 -37.80 27.72 75.82
N SER A 523 -36.68 28.16 75.22
CA SER A 523 -35.71 27.23 74.62
C SER A 523 -34.24 27.53 74.90
N GLU A 524 -33.46 26.48 75.22
CA GLU A 524 -32.00 26.52 75.40
C GLU A 524 -31.27 27.04 74.14
N GLU A 525 -31.86 26.85 72.95
CA GLU A 525 -31.34 27.34 71.66
C GLU A 525 -31.51 28.86 71.45
N THR A 526 -32.48 29.51 72.12
CA THR A 526 -32.73 30.97 72.00
C THR A 526 -31.62 31.83 72.60
N LYS A 527 -30.75 31.27 73.46
CA LYS A 527 -29.64 32.00 74.10
C LYS A 527 -28.57 32.49 73.10
N SER A 528 -28.60 31.97 71.86
CA SER A 528 -27.68 32.34 70.77
C SER A 528 -28.23 33.40 69.82
N VAL A 529 -29.54 33.72 69.89
CA VAL A 529 -30.21 34.66 68.99
C VAL A 529 -30.29 36.03 69.66
N ALA A 530 -29.87 37.08 68.94
CA ALA A 530 -30.05 38.44 69.40
C ALA A 530 -31.55 38.78 69.40
N THR A 531 -32.11 39.11 70.56
CA THR A 531 -33.55 39.34 70.78
C THR A 531 -33.82 40.71 71.41
N ASN A 532 -32.78 41.53 71.52
CA ASN A 532 -32.89 42.87 72.05
C ASN A 532 -33.60 43.79 71.06
N MET A 533 -34.25 44.83 71.57
CA MET A 533 -34.87 45.86 70.75
C MET A 533 -34.68 47.24 71.37
N ASP A 534 -34.39 48.20 70.52
CA ASP A 534 -34.29 49.61 70.84
C ASP A 534 -35.66 50.25 70.58
N VAL A 535 -36.15 51.06 71.51
CA VAL A 535 -37.52 51.61 71.45
C VAL A 535 -37.53 53.06 71.92
N GLY A 536 -38.19 53.95 71.19
CA GLY A 536 -38.49 55.30 71.67
C GLY A 536 -39.99 55.54 71.65
N LEU A 537 -40.58 55.97 72.76
CA LEU A 537 -42.01 56.25 72.90
C LEU A 537 -42.24 57.69 73.38
N ALA A 538 -43.03 58.46 72.64
CA ALA A 538 -43.41 59.83 72.96
C ALA A 538 -44.92 59.96 73.04
N TYR A 539 -45.44 60.21 74.24
CA TYR A 539 -46.83 60.52 74.51
C TYR A 539 -47.04 62.04 74.48
N VAL A 540 -47.97 62.51 73.67
CA VAL A 540 -48.33 63.91 73.48
C VAL A 540 -49.72 64.13 74.05
N ASP A 541 -49.81 65.03 75.03
CA ASP A 541 -51.06 65.52 75.59
C ASP A 541 -51.31 66.93 75.06
N LEU A 542 -52.28 67.07 74.15
CA LEU A 542 -52.65 68.35 73.54
C LEU A 542 -53.40 69.25 74.53
N THR A 543 -54.07 68.68 75.53
CA THR A 543 -54.79 69.44 76.56
C THR A 543 -53.82 70.07 77.55
N ALA A 544 -52.82 69.30 78.00
CA ALA A 544 -51.77 69.77 78.89
C ALA A 544 -50.63 70.50 78.16
N GLN A 545 -50.62 70.48 76.82
CA GLN A 545 -49.52 70.94 75.98
C GLN A 545 -48.17 70.39 76.44
N GLN A 546 -48.09 69.07 76.62
CA GLN A 546 -46.90 68.41 77.15
C GLN A 546 -46.58 67.14 76.35
N VAL A 547 -45.28 66.90 76.13
CA VAL A 547 -44.75 65.66 75.60
C VAL A 547 -44.03 64.91 76.71
N THR A 548 -44.44 63.67 76.97
CA THR A 548 -43.78 62.73 77.88
C THR A 548 -43.06 61.67 77.07
N PHE A 549 -41.76 61.49 77.28
CA PHE A 549 -40.92 60.58 76.53
C PHE A 549 -40.25 59.55 77.43
N ALA A 550 -40.18 58.30 76.98
CA ALA A 550 -39.25 57.31 77.48
C ALA A 550 -38.65 56.53 76.32
N GLY A 551 -37.37 56.22 76.42
CA GLY A 551 -36.66 55.44 75.39
C GLY A 551 -35.70 54.42 75.99
N ALA A 552 -35.39 53.43 75.17
CA ALA A 552 -34.38 52.40 75.34
C ALA A 552 -33.45 52.49 74.13
N LYS A 553 -32.25 53.05 74.32
CA LYS A 553 -31.24 53.38 73.30
C LYS A 553 -31.67 54.39 72.21
N ILE A 554 -32.97 54.63 72.02
CA ILE A 554 -33.50 55.68 71.15
C ILE A 554 -33.74 56.96 71.96
N SER A 555 -33.42 58.11 71.37
CA SER A 555 -33.64 59.44 71.95
C SER A 555 -34.72 60.20 71.18
N LEU A 556 -35.45 61.08 71.86
CA LEU A 556 -36.37 62.03 71.22
C LEU A 556 -35.64 63.34 70.96
N TYR A 557 -35.41 63.66 69.69
CA TYR A 557 -34.86 64.95 69.30
C TYR A 557 -36.00 65.96 69.13
N HIS A 558 -35.71 67.24 69.40
CA HIS A 558 -36.64 68.32 69.08
C HIS A 558 -35.90 69.59 68.65
N SER A 559 -36.55 70.38 67.80
CA SER A 559 -35.98 71.62 67.28
C SER A 559 -37.05 72.63 66.89
N ASP A 560 -36.76 73.91 67.13
CA ASP A 560 -37.52 75.08 66.69
C ASP A 560 -36.91 75.75 65.44
N GLY A 561 -35.85 75.17 64.86
CA GLY A 561 -35.09 75.74 63.74
C GLY A 561 -33.87 76.57 64.16
N GLU A 562 -33.73 76.93 65.44
CA GLU A 562 -32.54 77.61 65.97
C GLU A 562 -31.59 76.65 66.67
N VAL A 563 -32.15 75.77 67.52
CA VAL A 563 -31.40 74.79 68.31
C VAL A 563 -31.97 73.38 68.17
N VAL A 564 -31.11 72.38 68.37
CA VAL A 564 -31.50 70.97 68.42
C VAL A 564 -31.08 70.42 69.76
N GLU A 565 -32.06 69.95 70.51
CA GLU A 565 -31.88 69.30 71.80
C GLU A 565 -32.51 67.90 71.74
N HIS A 566 -32.22 67.08 72.74
CA HIS A 566 -32.79 65.74 72.82
C HIS A 566 -33.05 65.31 74.26
N LEU A 567 -34.10 64.51 74.43
CA LEU A 567 -34.33 63.73 75.64
C LEU A 567 -33.67 62.35 75.45
N PRO A 568 -32.64 62.02 76.24
CA PRO A 568 -31.89 60.78 76.04
C PRO A 568 -32.71 59.56 76.48
N GLY A 569 -32.63 58.48 75.71
CA GLY A 569 -33.11 57.17 76.12
C GLY A 569 -32.21 56.52 77.18
N ALA A 570 -32.74 55.51 77.87
CA ALA A 570 -31.97 54.64 78.74
C ALA A 570 -30.89 53.89 77.94
N ARG A 571 -29.74 53.60 78.57
CA ARG A 571 -28.61 52.93 77.90
C ARG A 571 -28.84 51.45 77.56
N ARG A 572 -29.93 50.84 78.02
CA ARG A 572 -30.22 49.41 77.84
C ARG A 572 -31.42 49.24 76.92
N ALA A 573 -31.26 48.35 75.95
CA ALA A 573 -32.35 47.87 75.10
C ALA A 573 -33.36 47.05 75.91
N LEU A 574 -34.57 46.86 75.37
CA LEU A 574 -35.50 45.84 75.85
C LEU A 574 -34.97 44.47 75.41
N GLY A 575 -35.33 43.40 76.10
CA GLY A 575 -34.85 42.04 75.81
C GLY A 575 -33.37 41.80 76.10
N ASP A 576 -32.62 42.81 76.57
CA ASP A 576 -31.19 42.67 76.92
C ASP A 576 -31.00 41.67 78.08
N LYS A 577 -29.81 41.09 78.24
CA LYS A 577 -29.52 40.08 79.29
C LYS A 577 -29.82 40.58 80.70
N ARG A 578 -29.70 41.89 80.94
CA ARG A 578 -30.06 42.53 82.21
C ARG A 578 -31.28 43.41 82.01
N GLN A 579 -32.20 43.36 82.96
CA GLN A 579 -33.38 44.23 82.96
C GLN A 579 -32.99 45.71 82.94
N GLY A 580 -33.67 46.50 82.11
CA GLY A 580 -33.50 47.95 82.00
C GLY A 580 -34.35 48.72 83.00
N GLU A 581 -33.89 49.91 83.36
CA GLU A 581 -34.69 50.90 84.09
C GLU A 581 -35.04 52.04 83.12
N TYR A 582 -36.33 52.27 82.93
CA TYR A 582 -36.87 53.30 82.04
C TYR A 582 -37.59 54.37 82.85
N GLN A 583 -37.38 55.65 82.52
CA GLN A 583 -37.94 56.80 83.19
C GLN A 583 -38.56 57.76 82.18
N ASN A 584 -39.63 58.44 82.59
CA ASN A 584 -40.26 59.48 81.77
C ASN A 584 -39.51 60.80 81.92
N ALA A 585 -39.21 61.44 80.80
CA ALA A 585 -38.81 62.83 80.71
C ALA A 585 -39.95 63.65 80.10
N GLN A 586 -40.15 64.88 80.57
CA GLN A 586 -41.22 65.73 80.09
C GLN A 586 -40.67 67.01 79.48
N ILE A 587 -41.32 67.47 78.41
CA ILE A 587 -41.03 68.73 77.75
C ILE A 587 -42.34 69.40 77.31
N ALA A 588 -42.38 70.73 77.36
CA ALA A 588 -43.54 71.49 76.90
C ALA A 588 -43.71 71.36 75.38
N LEU A 589 -44.96 71.15 74.95
CA LEU A 589 -45.38 71.23 73.56
C LEU A 589 -45.54 72.71 73.19
N GLN A 590 -44.72 73.20 72.26
CA GLN A 590 -44.70 74.60 71.84
C GLN A 590 -44.91 74.67 70.32
N THR A 591 -45.69 75.66 69.86
CA THR A 591 -45.89 75.95 68.45
C THR A 591 -44.55 76.12 67.72
N GLY A 592 -44.42 75.53 66.53
CA GLY A 592 -43.20 75.59 65.73
C GLY A 592 -42.08 74.62 66.15
N ARG A 593 -42.26 73.83 67.22
CA ARG A 593 -41.30 72.80 67.63
C ARG A 593 -41.60 71.47 66.94
N THR A 594 -40.64 70.98 66.14
CA THR A 594 -40.71 69.67 65.50
C THR A 594 -39.97 68.64 66.36
N PHE A 595 -40.57 67.45 66.52
CA PHE A 595 -40.02 66.32 67.26
C PHE A 595 -39.65 65.18 66.31
N TYR A 596 -38.58 64.45 66.64
CA TYR A 596 -38.03 63.38 65.81
C TYR A 596 -37.62 62.18 66.64
N LEU A 597 -38.09 61.01 66.21
CA LEU A 597 -37.64 59.70 66.66
C LEU A 597 -36.93 59.01 65.49
N CYS A 598 -35.74 58.46 65.72
CA CYS A 598 -34.94 57.83 64.68
C CYS A 598 -34.23 56.58 65.22
N THR A 599 -34.20 55.51 64.41
CA THR A 599 -33.38 54.32 64.66
C THR A 599 -31.93 54.58 64.24
N ASP A 600 -31.00 53.73 64.67
CA ASP A 600 -29.57 53.98 64.47
C ASP A 600 -29.14 53.85 62.99
N GLY A 601 -29.89 53.12 62.16
CA GLY A 601 -29.55 52.89 60.77
C GLY A 601 -29.39 54.17 59.94
N PHE A 602 -30.12 55.25 60.25
CA PHE A 602 -29.88 56.55 59.60
C PHE A 602 -28.51 57.12 59.98
N LEU A 603 -28.17 57.08 61.27
CA LEU A 603 -26.94 57.65 61.81
C LEU A 603 -25.71 56.80 61.44
N ASP A 604 -25.89 55.49 61.33
CA ASP A 604 -24.86 54.49 61.06
C ASP A 604 -24.65 54.22 59.57
N GLN A 605 -25.50 54.79 58.70
CA GLN A 605 -25.37 54.69 57.25
C GLN A 605 -23.98 55.17 56.82
N ALA A 606 -23.21 54.25 56.24
CA ALA A 606 -21.89 54.55 55.71
C ALA A 606 -22.00 55.42 54.45
N GLY A 607 -21.12 56.42 54.35
CA GLY A 607 -21.13 57.34 53.24
C GLY A 607 -20.01 58.38 53.28
N GLY A 608 -20.12 59.38 52.40
CA GLY A 608 -19.11 60.40 52.15
C GLY A 608 -17.79 59.84 51.63
N ASP A 609 -16.76 60.68 51.54
CA ASP A 609 -15.47 60.31 50.93
C ASP A 609 -14.70 59.23 51.70
N ARG A 610 -15.03 59.02 52.98
CA ARG A 610 -14.29 58.13 53.90
C ARG A 610 -15.10 56.92 54.37
N GLY A 611 -16.35 56.77 53.95
CA GLY A 611 -17.22 55.67 54.36
C GLY A 611 -17.57 55.66 55.85
N PHE A 612 -17.55 56.82 56.53
CA PHE A 612 -17.97 56.92 57.93
C PHE A 612 -19.50 56.96 58.03
N GLY A 613 -20.04 56.58 59.19
CA GLY A 613 -21.46 56.78 59.50
C GLY A 613 -21.86 58.26 59.36
N PHE A 614 -23.12 58.52 59.02
CA PHE A 614 -23.68 59.87 58.89
C PHE A 614 -23.40 60.70 60.16
N GLY A 615 -23.64 60.09 61.32
CA GLY A 615 -23.22 60.55 62.64
C GLY A 615 -24.07 61.66 63.24
N ASN A 616 -23.97 61.80 64.56
CA ASN A 616 -24.79 62.72 65.36
C ASN A 616 -24.66 64.19 64.95
N SER A 617 -23.45 64.67 64.61
CA SER A 617 -23.25 66.09 64.28
C SER A 617 -23.95 66.50 62.99
N ARG A 618 -23.92 65.65 61.94
CA ARG A 618 -24.64 65.91 60.69
C ARG A 618 -26.13 65.74 60.87
N PHE A 619 -26.54 64.76 61.67
CA PHE A 619 -27.94 64.55 62.01
C PHE A 619 -28.53 65.78 62.70
N ALA A 620 -27.88 66.31 63.75
CA ALA A 620 -28.33 67.53 64.41
C ALA A 620 -28.37 68.74 63.45
N GLU A 621 -27.37 68.92 62.58
CA GLU A 621 -27.38 70.00 61.59
C GLU A 621 -28.54 69.86 60.59
N MET A 622 -28.81 68.63 60.14
CA MET A 622 -29.92 68.32 59.24
C MET A 622 -31.26 68.61 59.92
N LEU A 623 -31.46 68.20 61.17
CA LEU A 623 -32.70 68.51 61.91
C LEU A 623 -32.88 70.03 62.06
N ARG A 624 -31.83 70.76 62.45
CA ARG A 624 -31.89 72.21 62.64
C ARG A 624 -32.29 72.94 61.36
N SER A 625 -31.63 72.62 60.25
CA SER A 625 -31.83 73.32 58.97
C SER A 625 -33.19 73.10 58.34
N HIS A 626 -33.90 72.03 58.72
CA HIS A 626 -35.20 71.68 58.13
C HIS A 626 -36.36 71.79 59.12
N ALA A 627 -36.14 72.04 60.42
CA ALA A 627 -37.19 71.97 61.44
C ALA A 627 -38.38 72.90 61.22
N SER A 628 -38.18 74.03 60.54
CA SER A 628 -39.23 75.00 60.20
C SER A 628 -39.96 74.71 58.89
N LEU A 629 -39.45 73.78 58.06
CA LEU A 629 -40.10 73.38 56.80
C LEU A 629 -41.39 72.59 57.09
N PRO A 630 -42.32 72.49 56.12
CA PRO A 630 -43.41 71.53 56.17
C PRO A 630 -42.88 70.10 56.35
N LEU A 631 -43.50 69.26 57.18
CA LEU A 631 -42.96 67.91 57.49
C LEU A 631 -42.85 67.00 56.26
N SER A 632 -43.74 67.17 55.28
CA SER A 632 -43.65 66.48 53.99
C SER A 632 -42.37 66.82 53.22
N GLU A 633 -41.95 68.09 53.24
CA GLU A 633 -40.69 68.54 52.64
C GLU A 633 -39.48 68.09 53.47
N GLN A 634 -39.60 68.06 54.80
CA GLN A 634 -38.53 67.55 55.67
C GLN A 634 -38.20 66.09 55.37
N SER A 635 -39.21 65.24 55.22
CA SER A 635 -38.99 63.81 54.91
C SER A 635 -38.28 63.60 53.57
N ALA A 636 -38.67 64.35 52.53
CA ALA A 636 -37.99 64.33 51.25
C ALA A 636 -36.54 64.80 51.39
N ALA A 637 -36.31 65.92 52.09
CA ALA A 637 -34.98 66.47 52.31
C ALA A 637 -34.07 65.51 53.11
N PHE A 638 -34.60 64.80 54.10
CA PHE A 638 -33.85 63.79 54.86
C PHE A 638 -33.49 62.59 53.99
N SER A 639 -34.42 62.11 53.16
CA SER A 639 -34.17 61.03 52.22
C SER A 639 -33.08 61.40 51.20
N ASP A 640 -33.17 62.60 50.63
CA ASP A 640 -32.21 63.10 49.64
C ASP A 640 -30.83 63.35 50.27
N THR A 641 -30.78 63.92 51.47
CA THR A 641 -29.55 64.15 52.23
C THR A 641 -28.85 62.83 52.53
N LEU A 642 -29.61 61.82 52.96
CA LEU A 642 -29.08 60.50 53.24
C LEU A 642 -28.61 59.80 51.95
N ALA A 643 -29.38 59.86 50.87
CA ALA A 643 -29.00 59.28 49.58
C ALA A 643 -27.73 59.91 49.01
N ALA A 644 -27.60 61.24 49.10
CA ALA A 644 -26.41 61.97 48.69
C ALA A 644 -25.18 61.59 49.52
N TYR A 645 -25.35 61.40 50.84
CA TYR A 645 -24.26 60.93 51.69
C TYR A 645 -23.89 59.47 51.43
N GLN A 646 -24.88 58.58 51.28
CA GLN A 646 -24.71 57.14 51.03
C GLN A 646 -23.97 56.86 49.71
N GLY A 647 -24.31 57.55 48.63
CA GLY A 647 -23.69 57.33 47.31
C GLY A 647 -23.78 55.87 46.87
N ASN A 648 -22.63 55.24 46.59
CA ASN A 648 -22.54 53.85 46.15
C ASN A 648 -22.41 52.83 47.30
N TYR A 649 -22.42 53.28 48.57
CA TYR A 649 -22.37 52.36 49.70
C TYR A 649 -23.70 51.62 49.85
N PRO A 650 -23.69 50.30 50.18
CA PRO A 650 -24.91 49.58 50.47
C PRO A 650 -25.58 50.17 51.71
N GLN A 651 -26.90 50.01 51.80
CA GLN A 651 -27.61 50.30 53.04
C GLN A 651 -27.10 49.35 54.12
N ARG A 652 -26.70 49.90 55.27
CA ARG A 652 -26.04 49.12 56.32
C ARG A 652 -27.03 48.39 57.21
N ASP A 653 -28.11 49.09 57.57
CA ASP A 653 -29.16 48.58 58.45
C ASP A 653 -30.54 49.12 58.04
N ASP A 654 -31.60 48.65 58.68
CA ASP A 654 -32.94 49.21 58.49
C ASP A 654 -33.00 50.68 58.97
N ILE A 655 -33.81 51.51 58.30
CA ILE A 655 -33.85 52.95 58.59
C ILE A 655 -35.28 53.39 58.86
N THR A 656 -35.52 53.92 60.06
CA THR A 656 -36.80 54.48 60.48
C THR A 656 -36.64 55.84 61.12
N MET A 657 -37.41 56.80 60.65
CA MET A 657 -37.51 58.12 61.23
C MET A 657 -38.98 58.58 61.22
N LEU A 658 -39.50 58.91 62.41
CA LEU A 658 -40.85 59.40 62.64
C LEU A 658 -40.78 60.83 63.17
N CYS A 659 -41.45 61.74 62.49
CA CYS A 659 -41.44 63.17 62.78
C CYS A 659 -42.87 63.64 63.06
N PHE A 660 -43.05 64.54 64.04
CA PHE A 660 -44.34 65.17 64.32
C PHE A 660 -44.20 66.61 64.80
N ARG A 661 -45.18 67.46 64.48
CA ARG A 661 -45.27 68.87 64.92
C ARG A 661 -46.71 69.27 65.14
N PHE A 662 -46.98 69.93 66.26
CA PHE A 662 -48.29 70.55 66.53
C PHE A 662 -48.08 72.06 66.60
N ASP A 663 -48.91 72.80 65.87
CA ASP A 663 -48.82 74.25 65.75
C ASP A 663 -49.89 74.95 66.59
#